data_AF-A0A7V6LH83-F1
#
_entry.id   AF-A0A7V6LH83-F1
#
_cell.length_a   1.000
_cell.length_b   1.000
_cell.length_c   1.000
_cell.angle_alpha   90.00
_cell.angle_beta   90.00
_cell.angle_gamma   90.00
#
_symmetry.space_group_name_H-M   'P 1'
#
loop_
_entity.id
_entity.type
_entity.pdbx_description
1 polymer ?
#
loop_
_entity_poly.entity_id
_entity_poly.type
_entity_poly.pdbx_seq_one_letter_code
_entity_poly.pdbx_strand_id
1 'polypeptide(L)'
;MVDLGERDAGCCLMTLSNLMVRSAFVVWLCKTNGAMPLGSLKKGYDGHNEFRVNDFRRNGGAPMLNGAIRTSTYGAWYLDGLPIRATSTPIPTDRLMLVSAVMQGWGGRVSALGGSDFDNTPDSYQYSGGMQMAEVLLYDVTLTEDERRDVEAYLTWKWFGRQLAGYADATGSCDLPEVAVNGTAEVETEGNAVVRIGRATGAGTLTVGGATPVIVTEVVNPNALDVVSPAVTSGVKVSREAAGDAPTVPAAGAAMRFDASIKSSITFFSTQYAQYWEDQVGGVKAESAYGPTSWVPMYKTNAVNGLPVIDFEYRGRRRAFKWSPRLTNIRTVFWMFKDKGAAEGGGWLLGDTTRVSDFIRGSWGTLYGNSSLFNTGLASTAVRNGTIFIDGERRHAASVPKWDYQVASIVTTGDTAADMLAGDRTTAISQNWSGMELGEVIIYTNALSDAECEATEDYLMNKWLGRRSPRAVCADTQAVVVAYGTVPLQVTNVDGNDGTITAIRGDGEVVIDAATVTILSDAEEFSGRVVLKNGSTVTLAAGSFAAVEWVVEAGSVLNLGGQTVTVAEIGGDGCVSNGTLVVTERVTPGVNGQPGTLAVKGGLVLADGAEIVAHYARPLCGSLNVTETLTVAGGGTVTLKEPVGLGQGFAAPLITYGAIEGLDRLLTAWTCIGDYPAKTFDFSLAVPPSGTDNVVLLKGFAAGTVVIVK
;
A
#
# COMPACT_ATOMS: atom_id res chain seq x y z
N MET A 1 2.05 -40.22 5.58
CA MET A 1 2.07 -40.77 4.21
C MET A 1 1.83 -42.27 4.28
N VAL A 2 1.08 -42.82 3.33
CA VAL A 2 0.88 -44.27 3.14
C VAL A 2 2.05 -44.80 2.31
N ASP A 3 2.76 -45.81 2.84
CA ASP A 3 3.84 -46.48 2.11
C ASP A 3 3.29 -47.67 1.33
N LEU A 4 3.42 -47.64 0.00
CA LEU A 4 3.01 -48.72 -0.88
C LEU A 4 4.17 -49.66 -1.19
N GLY A 5 5.14 -49.77 -0.28
CA GLY A 5 6.19 -50.78 -0.32
C GLY A 5 7.15 -50.64 -1.51
N GLU A 6 7.89 -51.72 -1.75
CA GLU A 6 8.78 -51.81 -2.90
C GLU A 6 7.99 -51.86 -4.20
N ARG A 7 8.68 -51.52 -5.28
CA ARG A 7 8.13 -51.69 -6.61
C ARG A 7 7.90 -53.17 -6.85
N ASP A 8 6.77 -53.47 -7.47
CA ASP A 8 6.37 -54.80 -7.85
C ASP A 8 6.01 -55.75 -6.69
N ALA A 9 5.72 -55.18 -5.51
CA ALA A 9 5.41 -55.94 -4.29
C ALA A 9 3.92 -56.28 -4.10
N GLY A 10 3.05 -55.92 -5.05
CA GLY A 10 1.62 -56.16 -4.95
C GLY A 10 0.85 -55.14 -4.09
N CYS A 11 1.49 -54.03 -3.71
CA CYS A 11 0.88 -53.01 -2.86
C CYS A 11 0.12 -51.97 -3.68
N CYS A 12 -1.21 -51.96 -3.54
CA CYS A 12 -2.12 -51.07 -4.26
C CYS A 12 -3.35 -50.77 -3.40
N LEU A 13 -3.91 -49.57 -3.50
CA LEU A 13 -5.22 -49.24 -2.96
C LEU A 13 -6.27 -49.34 -4.07
N MET A 14 -7.37 -50.03 -3.80
CA MET A 14 -8.47 -50.22 -4.76
C MET A 14 -9.60 -49.26 -4.43
N THR A 15 -10.20 -48.64 -5.44
CA THR A 15 -11.41 -47.82 -5.22
C THR A 15 -12.67 -48.70 -5.36
N LEU A 16 -13.69 -48.44 -4.55
CA LEU A 16 -14.96 -49.20 -4.56
C LEU A 16 -15.79 -48.99 -5.84
N SER A 17 -15.48 -47.95 -6.61
CA SER A 17 -16.14 -47.63 -7.89
C SER A 17 -15.12 -47.05 -8.88
N ASN A 18 -15.41 -47.22 -10.17
CA ASN A 18 -14.60 -46.67 -11.24
C ASN A 18 -14.91 -45.17 -11.42
N LEU A 19 -13.96 -44.30 -11.13
CA LEU A 19 -14.15 -42.84 -11.16
C LEU A 19 -13.72 -42.28 -12.53
N MET A 20 -14.61 -41.52 -13.16
CA MET A 20 -14.27 -40.69 -14.32
C MET A 20 -13.64 -39.40 -13.83
N VAL A 21 -12.32 -39.30 -13.84
CA VAL A 21 -11.59 -38.14 -13.33
C VAL A 21 -11.35 -37.15 -14.45
N ARG A 22 -11.69 -35.89 -14.21
CA ARG A 22 -11.40 -34.77 -15.10
C ARG A 22 -10.38 -33.82 -14.52
N SER A 23 -10.23 -33.76 -13.19
CA SER A 23 -9.13 -33.06 -12.53
C SER A 23 -8.55 -33.92 -11.41
N ALA A 24 -7.23 -33.98 -11.30
CA ALA A 24 -6.55 -34.84 -10.33
C ALA A 24 -5.39 -34.11 -9.67
N PHE A 25 -5.21 -34.31 -8.36
CA PHE A 25 -4.10 -33.80 -7.58
C PHE A 25 -3.54 -34.92 -6.73
N VAL A 26 -2.23 -35.11 -6.78
CA VAL A 26 -1.54 -36.17 -6.05
C VAL A 26 -0.31 -35.59 -5.38
N VAL A 27 -0.29 -35.62 -4.03
CA VAL A 27 0.91 -35.37 -3.23
C VAL A 27 1.55 -36.71 -2.90
N TRP A 28 2.76 -36.94 -3.40
CA TRP A 28 3.41 -38.24 -3.32
C TRP A 28 4.93 -38.18 -3.49
N LEU A 29 5.61 -39.21 -3.02
CA LEU A 29 7.03 -39.48 -3.24
C LEU A 29 7.14 -40.70 -4.14
N CYS A 30 7.65 -40.50 -5.35
CA CYS A 30 8.05 -41.59 -6.23
C CYS A 30 9.36 -42.17 -5.70
N LYS A 31 9.46 -43.46 -5.36
CA LYS A 31 10.73 -44.06 -4.89
C LYS A 31 11.55 -44.65 -6.04
N THR A 32 10.90 -44.98 -7.15
CA THR A 32 11.54 -45.53 -8.35
C THR A 32 10.74 -45.21 -9.61
N ASN A 33 11.41 -45.22 -10.76
CA ASN A 33 10.76 -45.00 -12.05
C ASN A 33 9.63 -45.99 -12.30
N GLY A 34 8.56 -45.51 -12.95
CA GLY A 34 7.40 -46.33 -13.28
C GLY A 34 6.36 -46.52 -12.17
N ALA A 35 6.58 -46.04 -10.94
CA ALA A 35 5.59 -46.03 -9.86
C ALA A 35 4.29 -45.31 -10.29
N MET A 36 3.10 -45.91 -10.15
CA MET A 36 1.87 -45.38 -10.76
C MET A 36 0.91 -44.79 -9.72
N PRO A 37 0.88 -43.46 -9.49
CA PRO A 37 0.07 -42.86 -8.45
C PRO A 37 -1.43 -42.99 -8.73
N LEU A 38 -1.80 -42.84 -10.00
CA LEU A 38 -3.14 -43.08 -10.53
C LEU A 38 -3.07 -44.27 -11.48
N GLY A 39 -4.04 -45.17 -11.40
CA GLY A 39 -4.08 -46.33 -12.27
C GLY A 39 -5.42 -47.05 -12.26
N SER A 40 -5.37 -48.33 -12.61
CA SER A 40 -6.57 -49.12 -12.91
C SER A 40 -6.50 -50.53 -12.37
N LEU A 41 -7.66 -51.09 -12.00
CA LEU A 41 -7.81 -52.52 -11.78
C LEU A 41 -7.85 -53.26 -13.12
N LYS A 42 -7.52 -54.55 -13.09
CA LYS A 42 -7.61 -55.40 -14.26
C LYS A 42 -9.06 -55.52 -14.69
N LYS A 43 -9.24 -55.58 -16.01
CA LYS A 43 -10.56 -55.80 -16.60
C LYS A 43 -11.21 -57.08 -16.05
N GLY A 44 -12.45 -56.95 -15.55
CA GLY A 44 -13.24 -58.07 -15.05
C GLY A 44 -12.93 -58.40 -13.58
N TYR A 45 -12.14 -57.57 -12.92
CA TYR A 45 -12.01 -57.61 -11.46
C TYR A 45 -13.34 -57.20 -10.82
N ASP A 46 -13.74 -57.93 -9.78
CA ASP A 46 -15.08 -57.97 -9.17
C ASP A 46 -15.79 -56.59 -9.09
N GLY A 47 -16.86 -56.38 -9.86
CA GLY A 47 -17.61 -55.11 -9.93
C GLY A 47 -17.08 -54.06 -10.92
N HIS A 48 -15.96 -54.30 -11.61
CA HIS A 48 -15.29 -53.35 -12.53
C HIS A 48 -15.20 -53.90 -13.98
N ASN A 49 -16.37 -54.13 -14.59
CA ASN A 49 -16.50 -54.73 -15.93
C ASN A 49 -16.34 -53.73 -17.11
N GLU A 50 -16.25 -52.43 -16.84
CA GLU A 50 -16.19 -51.39 -17.88
C GLU A 50 -14.76 -50.91 -18.15
N PHE A 51 -14.26 -51.26 -19.34
CA PHE A 51 -12.87 -51.12 -19.75
C PHE A 51 -12.46 -49.70 -20.12
N ARG A 52 -11.31 -49.27 -19.56
CA ARG A 52 -10.15 -48.68 -20.26
C ARG A 52 -8.91 -48.82 -19.35
N VAL A 53 -8.26 -49.99 -19.36
CA VAL A 53 -6.95 -50.16 -18.70
C VAL A 53 -5.95 -49.20 -19.33
N ASN A 54 -5.19 -48.44 -18.53
CA ASN A 54 -4.03 -47.61 -18.94
C ASN A 54 -4.21 -46.09 -19.18
N ASP A 55 -5.23 -45.41 -18.63
CA ASP A 55 -5.33 -43.95 -18.77
C ASP A 55 -4.17 -43.18 -18.12
N PHE A 56 -3.48 -43.73 -17.11
CA PHE A 56 -2.36 -43.05 -16.41
C PHE A 56 -1.05 -43.85 -16.42
N ARG A 57 -0.80 -44.63 -17.47
CA ARG A 57 0.29 -45.62 -17.49
C ARG A 57 1.69 -44.99 -17.54
N ARG A 58 2.61 -45.48 -16.70
CA ARG A 58 4.04 -45.04 -16.64
C ARG A 58 5.10 -46.02 -17.18
N ASN A 59 4.78 -47.30 -17.41
CA ASN A 59 5.62 -48.29 -18.12
C ASN A 59 7.15 -48.26 -17.80
N GLY A 60 7.53 -48.04 -16.54
CA GLY A 60 8.94 -48.02 -16.12
C GLY A 60 9.75 -46.78 -16.54
N GLY A 61 9.13 -45.79 -17.19
CA GLY A 61 9.81 -44.56 -17.62
C GLY A 61 9.97 -43.51 -16.51
N ALA A 62 10.93 -42.61 -16.70
CA ALA A 62 11.10 -41.43 -15.85
C ALA A 62 9.94 -40.41 -15.93
N PRO A 63 9.27 -40.19 -17.09
CA PRO A 63 8.18 -39.21 -17.18
C PRO A 63 6.91 -39.52 -16.38
N MET A 64 5.99 -38.55 -16.28
CA MET A 64 4.68 -38.73 -15.66
C MET A 64 3.78 -39.73 -16.37
N LEU A 65 3.85 -39.81 -17.71
CA LEU A 65 3.08 -40.71 -18.55
C LEU A 65 3.96 -41.32 -19.64
N ASN A 66 3.69 -42.55 -20.04
CA ASN A 66 4.38 -43.20 -21.15
C ASN A 66 3.58 -43.06 -22.45
N GLY A 67 4.20 -42.41 -23.45
CA GLY A 67 3.83 -42.51 -24.87
C GLY A 67 2.44 -41.98 -25.26
N ALA A 68 2.22 -41.82 -26.57
CA ALA A 68 0.94 -41.32 -27.09
C ALA A 68 -0.12 -42.42 -27.04
N ILE A 69 -1.22 -42.14 -26.32
CA ILE A 69 -2.63 -42.50 -26.58
C ILE A 69 -3.35 -42.54 -25.22
N ARG A 70 -4.04 -41.45 -24.84
CA ARG A 70 -5.32 -41.39 -24.07
C ARG A 70 -5.71 -39.95 -23.65
N THR A 71 -6.95 -39.75 -23.19
CA THR A 71 -7.52 -38.46 -22.74
C THR A 71 -6.65 -37.71 -21.74
N SER A 72 -5.96 -38.42 -20.85
CA SER A 72 -5.02 -37.85 -19.87
C SER A 72 -3.80 -37.17 -20.50
N THR A 73 -3.28 -37.67 -21.64
CA THR A 73 -2.11 -37.08 -22.33
C THR A 73 -2.42 -35.77 -23.05
N TYR A 74 -3.70 -35.48 -23.31
CA TYR A 74 -4.17 -34.20 -23.87
C TYR A 74 -4.54 -33.18 -22.79
N GLY A 75 -4.49 -33.56 -21.52
CA GLY A 75 -4.68 -32.64 -20.39
C GLY A 75 -3.49 -31.72 -20.16
N ALA A 76 -3.73 -30.62 -19.47
CA ALA A 76 -2.67 -29.80 -18.89
C ALA A 76 -2.15 -30.50 -17.62
N TRP A 77 -0.83 -30.58 -17.48
CA TRP A 77 -0.16 -31.22 -16.35
C TRP A 77 0.81 -30.26 -15.69
N TYR A 78 0.90 -30.35 -14.36
CA TYR A 78 1.77 -29.50 -13.57
C TYR A 78 2.56 -30.33 -12.57
N LEU A 79 3.80 -29.92 -12.32
CA LEU A 79 4.67 -30.44 -11.27
C LEU A 79 5.05 -29.27 -10.36
N ASP A 80 4.66 -29.37 -9.09
CA ASP A 80 4.89 -28.34 -8.07
C ASP A 80 4.41 -26.94 -8.51
N GLY A 81 3.31 -26.89 -9.26
CA GLY A 81 2.69 -25.68 -9.83
C GLY A 81 3.22 -25.23 -11.19
N LEU A 82 4.27 -25.87 -11.71
CA LEU A 82 4.86 -25.52 -13.01
C LEU A 82 4.31 -26.40 -14.13
N PRO A 83 3.94 -25.83 -15.29
CA PRO A 83 3.43 -26.61 -16.41
C PRO A 83 4.52 -27.56 -16.95
N ILE A 84 4.14 -28.81 -17.16
CA ILE A 84 5.04 -29.86 -17.66
C ILE A 84 4.45 -30.57 -18.88
N ARG A 85 5.32 -31.16 -19.69
CA ARG A 85 4.91 -32.13 -20.71
C ARG A 85 4.93 -33.52 -20.08
N ALA A 86 3.78 -34.05 -19.73
CA ALA A 86 3.67 -35.31 -18.99
C ALA A 86 4.40 -36.50 -19.63
N THR A 87 4.55 -36.51 -20.96
CA THR A 87 5.20 -37.59 -21.72
C THR A 87 6.72 -37.47 -21.82
N SER A 88 7.31 -36.34 -21.43
CA SER A 88 8.75 -36.09 -21.58
C SER A 88 9.42 -35.54 -20.33
N THR A 89 8.70 -34.83 -19.45
CA THR A 89 9.28 -34.26 -18.23
C THR A 89 9.54 -35.38 -17.20
N PRO A 90 10.81 -35.65 -16.83
CA PRO A 90 11.14 -36.65 -15.82
C PRO A 90 10.60 -36.28 -14.44
N ILE A 91 10.23 -37.28 -13.66
CA ILE A 91 9.72 -37.10 -12.30
C ILE A 91 10.78 -37.42 -11.27
N PRO A 92 11.00 -36.54 -10.26
CA PRO A 92 11.96 -36.79 -9.20
C PRO A 92 11.65 -38.08 -8.44
N THR A 93 12.66 -38.86 -8.05
CA THR A 93 12.49 -40.11 -7.30
C THR A 93 12.95 -40.03 -5.84
N ASP A 94 13.26 -38.81 -5.38
CA ASP A 94 13.99 -38.54 -4.14
C ASP A 94 13.33 -37.46 -3.28
N ARG A 95 12.19 -36.90 -3.72
CA ARG A 95 11.45 -35.87 -2.99
C ARG A 95 9.94 -36.03 -3.08
N LEU A 96 9.26 -35.59 -2.02
CA LEU A 96 7.82 -35.37 -2.04
C LEU A 96 7.50 -34.30 -3.11
N MET A 97 6.42 -34.48 -3.85
CA MET A 97 6.01 -33.56 -4.90
C MET A 97 4.48 -33.49 -5.01
N LEU A 98 3.99 -32.40 -5.59
CA LEU A 98 2.61 -32.25 -6.03
C LEU A 98 2.56 -32.40 -7.54
N VAL A 99 1.75 -33.35 -8.02
CA VAL A 99 1.39 -33.44 -9.43
C VAL A 99 -0.09 -33.14 -9.58
N SER A 100 -0.44 -32.24 -10.50
CA SER A 100 -1.83 -31.95 -10.84
C SER A 100 -2.08 -32.13 -12.34
N ALA A 101 -3.34 -32.40 -12.68
CA ALA A 101 -3.78 -32.53 -14.06
C ALA A 101 -5.20 -32.02 -14.24
N VAL A 102 -5.44 -31.26 -15.31
CA VAL A 102 -6.78 -30.92 -15.82
C VAL A 102 -6.92 -31.55 -17.20
N MET A 103 -7.83 -32.51 -17.32
CA MET A 103 -7.96 -33.37 -18.50
C MET A 103 -8.95 -32.80 -19.49
N GLN A 104 -8.65 -32.95 -20.78
CA GLN A 104 -9.56 -32.55 -21.86
C GLN A 104 -10.52 -33.69 -22.24
N GLY A 105 -11.69 -33.32 -22.78
CA GLY A 105 -12.69 -34.26 -23.29
C GLY A 105 -13.36 -35.08 -22.18
N TRP A 106 -13.36 -36.42 -22.32
CA TRP A 106 -14.09 -37.31 -21.41
C TRP A 106 -13.40 -37.55 -20.06
N GLY A 107 -12.17 -37.07 -19.85
CA GLY A 107 -11.37 -37.39 -18.65
C GLY A 107 -10.69 -38.76 -18.70
N GLY A 108 -10.02 -39.14 -17.62
CA GLY A 108 -9.31 -40.42 -17.44
C GLY A 108 -9.91 -41.25 -16.31
N ARG A 109 -9.98 -42.57 -16.48
CA ARG A 109 -10.52 -43.49 -15.47
C ARG A 109 -9.50 -43.85 -14.40
N VAL A 110 -9.91 -43.78 -13.14
CA VAL A 110 -9.12 -44.22 -11.99
C VAL A 110 -9.93 -45.26 -11.20
N SER A 111 -9.33 -46.45 -11.02
CA SER A 111 -9.88 -47.51 -10.15
C SER A 111 -8.88 -48.05 -9.14
N ALA A 112 -7.64 -47.57 -9.21
CA ALA A 112 -6.56 -47.99 -8.34
C ALA A 112 -5.61 -46.81 -8.09
N LEU A 113 -5.05 -46.75 -6.88
CA LEU A 113 -3.95 -45.88 -6.51
C LEU A 113 -2.73 -46.74 -6.20
N GLY A 114 -1.62 -46.46 -6.86
CA GLY A 114 -0.38 -47.21 -6.69
C GLY A 114 -0.24 -48.46 -7.57
N GLY A 115 -1.16 -48.72 -8.50
CA GLY A 115 -1.16 -49.90 -9.35
C GLY A 115 -1.91 -49.71 -10.67
N SER A 116 -1.51 -50.44 -11.72
CA SER A 116 -2.17 -50.45 -13.03
C SER A 116 -2.40 -51.87 -13.52
N ASP A 117 -3.56 -52.11 -14.11
CA ASP A 117 -4.01 -53.45 -14.52
C ASP A 117 -3.94 -54.47 -13.36
N PHE A 118 -4.27 -54.00 -12.14
CA PHE A 118 -4.06 -54.75 -10.90
C PHE A 118 -5.22 -55.72 -10.59
N ASP A 119 -4.93 -56.99 -10.29
CA ASP A 119 -5.92 -58.01 -9.90
C ASP A 119 -5.52 -58.85 -8.68
N ASN A 120 -4.51 -58.40 -7.93
CA ASN A 120 -3.93 -59.13 -6.81
C ASN A 120 -3.33 -60.51 -7.17
N THR A 121 -2.96 -60.75 -8.44
CA THR A 121 -2.16 -61.91 -8.85
C THR A 121 -0.69 -61.51 -9.05
N PRO A 122 0.27 -62.45 -8.88
CA PRO A 122 1.70 -62.17 -9.08
C PRO A 122 2.03 -61.49 -10.41
N ASP A 123 1.32 -61.82 -11.50
CA ASP A 123 1.55 -61.24 -12.83
C ASP A 123 1.20 -59.74 -12.89
N SER A 124 0.25 -59.28 -12.07
CA SER A 124 -0.15 -57.87 -11.98
C SER A 124 0.73 -57.05 -11.04
N TYR A 125 1.55 -57.70 -10.22
CA TYR A 125 2.38 -57.02 -9.23
C TYR A 125 3.40 -56.11 -9.91
N GLN A 126 3.91 -56.44 -11.10
CA GLN A 126 4.91 -55.67 -11.87
C GLN A 126 4.56 -54.18 -12.17
N TYR A 127 3.34 -53.74 -11.83
CA TYR A 127 2.91 -52.35 -12.00
C TYR A 127 2.46 -51.68 -10.69
N SER A 128 2.72 -52.31 -9.55
CA SER A 128 2.28 -51.86 -8.22
C SER A 128 3.43 -51.34 -7.36
N GLY A 129 3.11 -50.60 -6.30
CA GLY A 129 4.07 -50.13 -5.30
C GLY A 129 5.18 -49.21 -5.83
N GLY A 130 6.20 -48.98 -5.00
CA GLY A 130 7.34 -48.10 -5.33
C GLY A 130 7.09 -46.62 -5.06
N MET A 131 6.19 -46.28 -4.14
CA MET A 131 5.88 -44.90 -3.79
C MET A 131 5.37 -44.75 -2.36
N GLN A 132 5.37 -43.51 -1.87
CA GLN A 132 4.61 -43.08 -0.71
C GLN A 132 3.60 -42.02 -1.13
N MET A 133 2.38 -42.10 -0.60
CA MET A 133 1.31 -41.14 -0.93
C MET A 133 0.90 -40.34 0.31
N ALA A 134 0.65 -39.05 0.14
CA ALA A 134 0.24 -38.15 1.20
C ALA A 134 -1.25 -37.81 1.09
N GLU A 135 -1.66 -37.24 -0.04
CA GLU A 135 -3.04 -36.81 -0.30
C GLU A 135 -3.37 -36.93 -1.78
N VAL A 136 -4.62 -37.33 -2.07
CA VAL A 136 -5.13 -37.54 -3.43
C VAL A 136 -6.52 -36.91 -3.51
N LEU A 137 -6.69 -35.96 -4.43
CA LEU A 137 -7.98 -35.33 -4.72
C LEU A 137 -8.34 -35.62 -6.18
N LEU A 138 -9.53 -36.17 -6.41
CA LEU A 138 -10.04 -36.53 -7.73
C LEU A 138 -11.41 -35.89 -7.93
N TYR A 139 -11.55 -35.15 -9.02
CA TYR A 139 -12.78 -34.47 -9.40
C TYR A 139 -13.31 -35.09 -10.70
N ASP A 140 -14.62 -35.32 -10.77
CA ASP A 140 -15.32 -35.71 -11.99
C ASP A 140 -15.69 -34.52 -12.88
N VAL A 141 -15.37 -33.30 -12.43
CA VAL A 141 -15.48 -32.04 -13.15
C VAL A 141 -14.11 -31.52 -13.61
N THR A 142 -14.12 -30.82 -14.73
CA THR A 142 -12.95 -30.07 -15.21
C THR A 142 -12.92 -28.76 -14.43
N LEU A 143 -11.94 -28.61 -13.54
CA LEU A 143 -11.74 -27.39 -12.78
C LEU A 143 -11.27 -26.25 -13.70
N THR A 144 -11.65 -25.02 -13.38
CA THR A 144 -11.06 -23.83 -14.00
C THR A 144 -9.59 -23.68 -13.61
N GLU A 145 -8.88 -22.77 -14.26
CA GLU A 145 -7.48 -22.48 -13.89
C GLU A 145 -7.38 -21.98 -12.44
N ASP A 146 -8.32 -21.14 -12.00
CA ASP A 146 -8.34 -20.60 -10.64
C ASP A 146 -8.68 -21.69 -9.61
N GLU A 147 -9.74 -22.46 -9.83
CA GLU A 147 -10.09 -23.59 -8.96
C GLU A 147 -8.94 -24.60 -8.85
N ARG A 148 -8.22 -24.85 -9.96
CA ARG A 148 -7.04 -25.70 -9.96
C ARG A 148 -5.93 -25.10 -9.11
N ARG A 149 -5.61 -23.81 -9.31
CA ARG A 149 -4.57 -23.11 -8.54
C ARG A 149 -4.90 -23.03 -7.05
N ASP A 150 -6.17 -22.93 -6.68
CA ASP A 150 -6.62 -22.93 -5.28
C ASP A 150 -6.29 -24.25 -4.59
N VAL A 151 -6.59 -25.37 -5.27
CA VAL A 151 -6.26 -26.70 -4.77
C VAL A 151 -4.74 -26.90 -4.69
N GLU A 152 -3.98 -26.39 -5.65
CA GLU A 152 -2.51 -26.42 -5.57
C GLU A 152 -1.96 -25.58 -4.44
N ALA A 153 -2.50 -24.38 -4.21
CA ALA A 153 -2.08 -23.51 -3.11
C ALA A 153 -2.34 -24.20 -1.76
N TYR A 154 -3.53 -24.78 -1.58
CA TYR A 154 -3.88 -25.56 -0.39
C TYR A 154 -2.90 -26.72 -0.14
N LEU A 155 -2.68 -27.56 -1.16
CA LEU A 155 -1.81 -28.74 -1.02
C LEU A 155 -0.35 -28.34 -0.83
N THR A 156 0.10 -27.27 -1.50
CA THR A 156 1.47 -26.73 -1.36
C THR A 156 1.70 -26.21 0.07
N TRP A 157 0.75 -25.45 0.61
CA TRP A 157 0.81 -24.96 1.98
C TRP A 157 0.83 -26.12 2.99
N LYS A 158 -0.14 -27.03 2.88
CA LYS A 158 -0.33 -28.13 3.85
C LYS A 158 0.85 -29.10 3.90
N TRP A 159 1.39 -29.49 2.75
CA TRP A 159 2.37 -30.58 2.68
C TRP A 159 3.82 -30.12 2.55
N PHE A 160 4.03 -28.88 2.11
CA PHE A 160 5.38 -28.35 1.87
C PHE A 160 5.69 -27.12 2.72
N GLY A 161 4.71 -26.57 3.46
CA GLY A 161 4.88 -25.34 4.23
C GLY A 161 5.29 -24.14 3.36
N ARG A 162 4.94 -24.19 2.07
CA ARG A 162 5.36 -23.20 1.06
C ARG A 162 4.15 -22.45 0.55
N GLN A 163 4.29 -21.13 0.43
CA GLN A 163 3.31 -20.27 -0.22
C GLN A 163 3.45 -20.37 -1.75
N LEU A 164 2.31 -20.48 -2.44
CA LEU A 164 2.27 -20.39 -3.90
C LEU A 164 2.16 -18.93 -4.32
N ALA A 165 2.91 -18.50 -5.35
CA ALA A 165 2.84 -17.13 -5.84
C ALA A 165 1.40 -16.77 -6.27
N GLY A 166 0.94 -15.57 -5.89
CA GLY A 166 -0.44 -15.12 -6.12
C GLY A 166 -1.44 -15.51 -5.03
N TYR A 167 -1.02 -16.23 -3.99
CA TYR A 167 -1.85 -16.54 -2.82
C TYR A 167 -1.32 -15.86 -1.57
N ALA A 168 -2.23 -15.43 -0.70
CA ALA A 168 -1.87 -14.83 0.57
C ALA A 168 -1.15 -15.84 1.49
N ASP A 169 -0.19 -15.35 2.28
CA ASP A 169 0.37 -16.12 3.38
C ASP A 169 -0.59 -16.16 4.59
N ALA A 170 -0.14 -16.81 5.66
CA ALA A 170 -0.89 -16.84 6.92
C ALA A 170 -1.10 -15.46 7.57
N THR A 171 -0.40 -14.41 7.10
CA THR A 171 -0.57 -13.02 7.58
C THR A 171 -1.50 -12.20 6.68
N GLY A 172 -2.03 -12.78 5.61
CA GLY A 172 -2.97 -12.12 4.70
C GLY A 172 -2.28 -11.24 3.65
N SER A 173 -0.99 -11.46 3.36
CA SER A 173 -0.22 -10.73 2.34
C SER A 173 0.05 -11.59 1.10
N CYS A 174 -0.21 -11.04 -0.08
CA CYS A 174 0.10 -11.67 -1.36
C CYS A 174 1.11 -10.82 -2.13
N ASP A 175 2.40 -11.18 -2.05
CA ASP A 175 3.46 -10.44 -2.75
C ASP A 175 3.83 -11.15 -4.06
N LEU A 176 3.62 -10.46 -5.17
CA LEU A 176 4.09 -10.80 -6.50
C LEU A 176 5.40 -10.03 -6.75
N PRO A 177 6.58 -10.67 -6.70
CA PRO A 177 7.85 -9.96 -6.83
C PRO A 177 8.00 -9.25 -8.18
N GLU A 178 7.46 -9.84 -9.24
CA GLU A 178 7.44 -9.24 -10.58
C GLU A 178 6.21 -9.69 -11.38
N VAL A 179 5.62 -8.77 -12.12
CA VAL A 179 4.62 -9.00 -13.17
C VAL A 179 5.16 -8.43 -14.48
N ALA A 180 5.49 -9.30 -15.42
CA ALA A 180 6.00 -8.91 -16.73
C ALA A 180 4.85 -8.80 -17.74
N VAL A 181 4.73 -7.65 -18.39
CA VAL A 181 3.65 -7.32 -19.32
C VAL A 181 4.18 -7.22 -20.74
N ASN A 182 3.48 -7.87 -21.67
CA ASN A 182 3.72 -7.77 -23.10
C ASN A 182 2.38 -7.64 -23.83
N GLY A 183 1.99 -6.40 -24.14
CA GLY A 183 0.67 -6.10 -24.71
C GLY A 183 -0.36 -5.83 -23.62
N THR A 184 -1.09 -6.84 -23.15
CA THR A 184 -2.11 -6.67 -22.11
C THR A 184 -1.97 -7.77 -21.05
N ALA A 185 -2.00 -7.39 -19.78
CA ALA A 185 -2.03 -8.27 -18.63
C ALA A 185 -3.09 -7.81 -17.64
N GLU A 186 -3.63 -8.75 -16.88
CA GLU A 186 -4.67 -8.49 -15.89
C GLU A 186 -4.30 -9.15 -14.58
N VAL A 187 -4.48 -8.42 -13.48
CA VAL A 187 -4.37 -8.91 -12.11
C VAL A 187 -5.69 -8.59 -11.42
N GLU A 188 -6.52 -9.63 -11.30
CA GLU A 188 -7.72 -9.61 -10.48
C GLU A 188 -7.42 -10.21 -9.10
N THR A 189 -7.92 -9.55 -8.07
CA THR A 189 -7.81 -10.03 -6.69
C THR A 189 -9.14 -10.58 -6.19
N GLU A 190 -9.08 -11.74 -5.54
CA GLU A 190 -10.20 -12.27 -4.77
C GLU A 190 -9.82 -12.42 -3.29
N GLY A 191 -10.81 -12.31 -2.39
CA GLY A 191 -10.60 -12.44 -0.94
C GLY A 191 -10.38 -11.10 -0.23
N ASN A 192 -9.63 -11.11 0.87
CA ASN A 192 -9.42 -9.95 1.76
C ASN A 192 -7.95 -9.50 1.87
N ALA A 193 -7.04 -10.18 1.18
CA ALA A 193 -5.60 -9.91 1.20
C ALA A 193 -5.23 -8.79 0.21
N VAL A 194 -4.39 -7.85 0.65
CA VAL A 194 -3.78 -6.86 -0.25
C VAL A 194 -2.74 -7.55 -1.13
N VAL A 195 -2.81 -7.33 -2.44
CA VAL A 195 -1.83 -7.86 -3.40
C VAL A 195 -0.76 -6.80 -3.65
N ARG A 196 0.52 -7.13 -3.48
CA ARG A 196 1.64 -6.23 -3.83
C ARG A 196 2.39 -6.76 -5.03
N ILE A 197 2.43 -5.97 -6.08
CA ILE A 197 3.33 -6.18 -7.20
C ILE A 197 4.61 -5.41 -6.87
N GLY A 198 5.69 -6.15 -6.59
CA GLY A 198 7.02 -5.58 -6.32
C GLY A 198 7.54 -4.82 -7.53
N ARG A 199 7.42 -5.40 -8.73
CA ARG A 199 7.82 -4.79 -10.00
C ARG A 199 6.84 -5.11 -11.12
N ALA A 200 6.34 -4.12 -11.82
CA ALA A 200 5.69 -4.30 -13.11
C ALA A 200 6.71 -3.95 -14.22
N THR A 201 6.97 -4.89 -15.12
CA THR A 201 8.02 -4.77 -16.15
C THR A 201 7.46 -4.98 -17.55
N GLY A 202 8.23 -4.63 -18.58
CA GLY A 202 7.83 -4.81 -19.97
C GLY A 202 7.14 -3.58 -20.57
N ALA A 203 6.16 -3.81 -21.45
CA ALA A 203 5.42 -2.78 -22.18
C ALA A 203 3.98 -3.22 -22.49
N GLY A 204 3.04 -2.28 -22.47
CA GLY A 204 1.61 -2.51 -22.68
C GLY A 204 0.75 -2.00 -21.54
N THR A 205 -0.37 -2.67 -21.28
CA THR A 205 -1.33 -2.31 -20.23
C THR A 205 -1.40 -3.41 -19.18
N LEU A 206 -1.25 -3.03 -17.91
CA LEU A 206 -1.55 -3.85 -16.74
C LEU A 206 -2.86 -3.37 -16.12
N THR A 207 -3.93 -4.12 -16.31
CA THR A 207 -5.19 -3.87 -15.60
C THR A 207 -5.08 -4.45 -14.21
N VAL A 208 -5.30 -3.63 -13.18
CA VAL A 208 -5.37 -4.06 -11.78
C VAL A 208 -6.78 -3.82 -11.24
N GLY A 209 -7.37 -4.84 -10.64
CA GLY A 209 -8.73 -4.79 -10.14
C GLY A 209 -9.07 -5.95 -9.21
N GLY A 210 -10.33 -6.03 -8.80
CA GLY A 210 -10.85 -7.09 -7.93
C GLY A 210 -11.34 -6.60 -6.57
N ALA A 211 -11.58 -7.55 -5.66
CA ALA A 211 -12.19 -7.32 -4.35
C ALA A 211 -11.27 -6.61 -3.34
N THR A 212 -9.95 -6.62 -3.54
CA THR A 212 -8.96 -6.02 -2.64
C THR A 212 -8.00 -5.09 -3.37
N PRO A 213 -7.38 -4.13 -2.65
CA PRO A 213 -6.40 -3.25 -3.25
C PRO A 213 -5.21 -4.03 -3.84
N VAL A 214 -4.84 -3.67 -5.07
CA VAL A 214 -3.56 -4.03 -5.68
C VAL A 214 -2.61 -2.85 -5.53
N ILE A 215 -1.48 -3.06 -4.87
CA ILE A 215 -0.40 -2.08 -4.74
C ILE A 215 0.68 -2.44 -5.74
N VAL A 216 0.95 -1.55 -6.71
CA VAL A 216 2.13 -1.67 -7.59
C VAL A 216 3.24 -0.79 -7.02
N THR A 217 4.32 -1.43 -6.58
CA THR A 217 5.41 -0.77 -5.84
C THR A 217 6.41 -0.08 -6.78
N GLU A 218 6.70 -0.70 -7.92
CA GLU A 218 7.63 -0.19 -8.92
C GLU A 218 7.08 -0.52 -10.32
N VAL A 219 7.02 0.45 -11.22
CA VAL A 219 6.84 0.23 -12.66
C VAL A 219 8.16 0.58 -13.31
N VAL A 220 8.85 -0.42 -13.87
CA VAL A 220 10.24 -0.27 -14.34
C VAL A 220 10.32 0.60 -15.61
N ASN A 221 9.27 0.58 -16.44
CA ASN A 221 9.19 1.35 -17.68
C ASN A 221 7.89 2.18 -17.73
N PRO A 222 7.75 3.25 -16.92
CA PRO A 222 6.48 3.98 -16.80
C PRO A 222 6.04 4.69 -18.09
N ASN A 223 6.94 4.87 -19.08
CA ASN A 223 6.61 5.43 -20.39
C ASN A 223 6.12 4.38 -21.41
N ALA A 224 6.20 3.10 -21.08
CA ALA A 224 5.85 2.00 -21.97
C ALA A 224 4.84 1.03 -21.35
N LEU A 225 4.62 1.10 -20.04
CA LEU A 225 3.71 0.25 -19.29
C LEU A 225 2.72 1.11 -18.50
N ASP A 226 1.45 1.05 -18.92
CA ASP A 226 0.33 1.71 -18.25
C ASP A 226 -0.26 0.77 -17.19
N VAL A 227 -0.39 1.25 -15.95
CA VAL A 227 -1.13 0.55 -14.89
C VAL A 227 -2.50 1.20 -14.77
N VAL A 228 -3.53 0.44 -15.11
CA VAL A 228 -4.90 0.93 -15.25
C VAL A 228 -5.77 0.29 -14.17
N SER A 229 -6.52 1.13 -13.45
CA SER A 229 -7.61 0.70 -12.59
C SER A 229 -8.96 1.05 -13.22
N PRO A 230 -9.81 0.07 -13.55
CA PRO A 230 -11.16 0.33 -14.06
C PRO A 230 -12.03 1.02 -13.01
N ALA A 231 -12.59 2.17 -13.32
CA ALA A 231 -13.67 2.74 -12.50
C ALA A 231 -14.94 1.86 -12.64
N VAL A 232 -15.32 1.16 -11.58
CA VAL A 232 -16.41 0.17 -11.59
C VAL A 232 -17.77 0.86 -11.77
N THR A 233 -18.59 0.42 -12.75
CA THR A 233 -19.91 1.01 -13.04
C THR A 233 -21.12 0.07 -12.93
N SER A 234 -20.93 -1.21 -12.61
CA SER A 234 -21.99 -2.07 -12.06
C SER A 234 -21.44 -3.41 -11.60
N GLY A 235 -21.60 -3.70 -10.30
CA GLY A 235 -21.61 -5.06 -9.78
C GLY A 235 -20.26 -5.77 -9.69
N VAL A 236 -19.45 -5.40 -8.71
CA VAL A 236 -18.66 -6.39 -7.95
C VAL A 236 -19.02 -6.24 -6.48
N LYS A 237 -19.57 -7.34 -5.94
CA LYS A 237 -19.82 -7.49 -4.51
C LYS A 237 -18.47 -7.65 -3.81
N VAL A 238 -18.15 -6.72 -2.94
CA VAL A 238 -17.45 -7.11 -1.71
C VAL A 238 -18.52 -7.13 -0.64
N SER A 239 -18.93 -8.32 -0.22
CA SER A 239 -19.43 -8.49 1.13
C SER A 239 -18.20 -8.54 2.04
N ARG A 240 -17.81 -7.40 2.59
CA ARG A 240 -17.22 -7.35 3.93
C ARG A 240 -18.42 -7.25 4.86
N GLU A 241 -19.10 -8.37 5.10
CA GLU A 241 -19.62 -8.48 6.45
C GLU A 241 -18.41 -8.24 7.36
N ALA A 242 -18.59 -7.34 8.34
CA ALA A 242 -17.81 -7.32 9.56
C ALA A 242 -18.04 -8.64 10.34
N ALA A 243 -17.93 -9.80 9.69
CA ALA A 243 -18.12 -11.13 10.26
C ALA A 243 -16.83 -11.71 10.84
N GLY A 244 -15.70 -11.02 10.67
CA GLY A 244 -14.47 -11.33 11.38
C GLY A 244 -14.34 -10.45 12.63
N ASP A 245 -14.20 -11.09 13.79
CA ASP A 245 -13.65 -10.43 14.97
C ASP A 245 -12.27 -9.81 14.64
N ALA A 246 -11.89 -8.75 15.35
CA ALA A 246 -10.54 -8.19 15.19
C ALA A 246 -9.49 -9.30 15.40
N PRO A 247 -8.34 -9.24 14.72
CA PRO A 247 -7.24 -10.14 15.01
C PRO A 247 -6.97 -10.17 16.51
N THR A 248 -6.70 -11.36 17.05
CA THR A 248 -6.42 -11.54 18.48
C THR A 248 -4.92 -11.53 18.79
N VAL A 249 -4.09 -11.46 17.74
CA VAL A 249 -2.63 -11.37 17.79
C VAL A 249 -2.12 -10.41 16.70
N PRO A 250 -0.97 -9.75 16.90
CA PRO A 250 -0.33 -8.92 15.87
C PRO A 250 0.27 -9.80 14.76
N ALA A 251 0.76 -9.17 13.68
CA ALA A 251 1.49 -9.85 12.61
C ALA A 251 2.66 -10.70 13.15
N ALA A 252 2.95 -11.80 12.46
CA ALA A 252 4.02 -12.71 12.87
C ALA A 252 5.41 -12.10 12.62
N GLY A 253 6.45 -12.64 13.27
CA GLY A 253 7.84 -12.26 13.00
C GLY A 253 8.35 -11.02 13.72
N ALA A 254 7.67 -10.55 14.77
CA ALA A 254 8.18 -9.48 15.63
C ALA A 254 9.57 -9.84 16.19
N ALA A 255 10.51 -8.91 16.11
CA ALA A 255 11.83 -9.06 16.73
C ALA A 255 11.77 -8.86 18.26
N MET A 256 10.90 -7.96 18.72
CA MET A 256 10.59 -7.75 20.14
C MET A 256 9.13 -7.36 20.32
N ARG A 257 8.52 -7.79 21.41
CA ARG A 257 7.15 -7.43 21.78
C ARG A 257 7.02 -7.21 23.29
N PHE A 258 6.81 -5.98 23.70
CA PHE A 258 6.60 -5.60 25.10
C PHE A 258 5.11 -5.34 25.32
N ASP A 259 4.44 -6.13 26.15
CA ASP A 259 3.00 -6.03 26.41
C ASP A 259 2.73 -5.89 27.92
N ALA A 260 2.22 -4.73 28.34
CA ALA A 260 2.02 -4.42 29.75
C ALA A 260 0.83 -5.20 30.34
N SER A 261 -0.10 -5.66 29.49
CA SER A 261 -1.25 -6.48 29.92
C SER A 261 -0.83 -7.87 30.41
N ILE A 262 0.35 -8.34 30.02
CA ILE A 262 0.92 -9.60 30.48
C ILE A 262 1.73 -9.33 31.74
N LYS A 263 1.04 -9.27 32.88
CA LYS A 263 1.67 -8.97 34.19
C LYS A 263 2.86 -9.88 34.53
N SER A 264 2.84 -11.14 34.11
CA SER A 264 3.94 -12.09 34.34
C SER A 264 5.23 -11.73 33.61
N SER A 265 5.17 -10.87 32.58
CA SER A 265 6.34 -10.34 31.88
C SER A 265 7.05 -9.22 32.64
N ILE A 266 6.46 -8.74 33.74
CA ILE A 266 7.00 -7.63 34.53
C ILE A 266 7.65 -8.17 35.80
N THR A 267 8.95 -7.95 35.93
CA THR A 267 9.64 -8.13 37.21
C THR A 267 9.60 -6.83 37.99
N PHE A 268 9.04 -6.90 39.18
CA PHE A 268 8.85 -5.74 40.04
C PHE A 268 10.06 -5.50 40.96
N PHE A 269 10.57 -4.27 41.00
CA PHE A 269 11.47 -3.84 42.07
C PHE A 269 10.72 -3.79 43.42
N SER A 270 9.49 -3.29 43.37
CA SER A 270 8.50 -3.32 44.46
C SER A 270 7.09 -3.30 43.86
N THR A 271 6.04 -3.37 44.67
CA THR A 271 4.65 -3.66 44.26
C THR A 271 4.12 -2.89 43.04
N GLN A 272 4.63 -1.70 42.74
CA GLN A 272 4.20 -0.86 41.62
C GLN A 272 5.33 -0.42 40.67
N TYR A 273 6.59 -0.80 40.92
CA TYR A 273 7.74 -0.32 40.14
C TYR A 273 8.31 -1.46 39.28
N ALA A 274 8.25 -1.30 37.96
CA ALA A 274 8.64 -2.28 36.95
C ALA A 274 10.16 -2.20 36.68
N GLN A 275 10.93 -3.14 37.23
CA GLN A 275 12.39 -3.20 37.07
C GLN A 275 12.78 -3.79 35.71
N TYR A 276 12.09 -4.85 35.31
CA TYR A 276 12.31 -5.50 34.02
C TYR A 276 10.97 -5.73 33.31
N TRP A 277 11.00 -5.61 31.98
CA TRP A 277 9.91 -5.96 31.09
C TRP A 277 10.42 -6.96 30.06
N GLU A 278 9.91 -8.18 30.13
CA GLU A 278 10.30 -9.28 29.25
C GLU A 278 9.53 -9.20 27.93
N ASP A 279 10.26 -9.34 26.83
CA ASP A 279 9.64 -9.44 25.52
C ASP A 279 8.91 -10.79 25.35
N GLN A 280 7.88 -10.82 24.51
CA GLN A 280 7.00 -11.98 24.33
C GLN A 280 7.39 -12.90 23.16
N VAL A 281 8.48 -12.61 22.45
CA VAL A 281 8.95 -13.42 21.30
C VAL A 281 10.17 -14.25 21.68
N GLY A 282 11.13 -13.67 22.41
CA GLY A 282 12.17 -14.42 23.08
C GLY A 282 13.47 -13.63 23.37
N GLY A 283 13.88 -13.71 24.64
CA GLY A 283 15.29 -13.62 25.07
C GLY A 283 15.81 -12.24 25.46
N VAL A 284 15.06 -11.16 25.21
CA VAL A 284 15.46 -9.80 25.55
C VAL A 284 14.57 -9.25 26.65
N LYS A 285 15.22 -8.74 27.69
CA LYS A 285 14.55 -8.02 28.77
C LYS A 285 14.94 -6.56 28.70
N ALA A 286 13.94 -5.69 28.68
CA ALA A 286 14.17 -4.27 28.88
C ALA A 286 14.34 -4.03 30.38
N GLU A 287 15.49 -3.48 30.77
CA GLU A 287 15.85 -3.15 32.16
C GLU A 287 15.67 -1.65 32.38
N SER A 288 15.16 -1.25 33.54
CA SER A 288 15.03 0.16 33.88
C SER A 288 16.41 0.85 33.83
N ALA A 289 16.47 2.02 33.20
CA ALA A 289 17.72 2.73 33.01
C ALA A 289 18.26 3.27 34.36
N TYR A 290 19.31 2.62 34.89
CA TYR A 290 20.22 3.02 35.99
C TYR A 290 19.71 4.10 36.97
N GLY A 291 19.50 3.78 38.25
CA GLY A 291 19.27 4.80 39.28
C GLY A 291 18.64 4.32 40.58
N PRO A 292 18.39 5.24 41.54
CA PRO A 292 17.54 4.98 42.70
C PRO A 292 16.11 4.60 42.26
N THR A 293 15.35 4.01 43.19
CA THR A 293 13.97 3.52 42.95
C THR A 293 13.03 4.54 42.30
N SER A 294 13.29 5.83 42.47
CA SER A 294 12.56 6.94 41.87
C SER A 294 12.70 7.05 40.33
N TRP A 295 13.63 6.32 39.71
CA TRP A 295 13.85 6.30 38.26
C TRP A 295 13.36 5.01 37.59
N VAL A 296 12.69 4.14 38.35
CA VAL A 296 12.06 2.92 37.82
C VAL A 296 10.66 3.27 37.28
N PRO A 297 10.29 2.84 36.05
CA PRO A 297 8.93 3.01 35.53
C PRO A 297 7.86 2.37 36.43
N MET A 298 6.66 2.93 36.43
CA MET A 298 5.54 2.45 37.25
C MET A 298 4.61 1.54 36.46
N TYR A 299 4.08 0.50 37.09
CA TYR A 299 3.02 -0.33 36.54
C TYR A 299 1.66 0.21 36.99
N LYS A 300 0.94 0.85 36.07
CA LYS A 300 -0.33 1.52 36.35
C LYS A 300 -1.48 0.62 35.91
N THR A 301 -2.22 0.05 36.87
CA THR A 301 -3.37 -0.81 36.61
C THR A 301 -4.59 -0.03 36.14
N ASN A 302 -5.47 -0.68 35.37
CA ASN A 302 -6.76 -0.14 34.92
C ASN A 302 -6.65 1.23 34.22
N ALA A 303 -5.68 1.37 33.32
CA ALA A 303 -5.32 2.64 32.71
C ALA A 303 -6.11 2.93 31.43
N VAL A 304 -6.26 1.95 30.53
CA VAL A 304 -7.03 2.08 29.30
C VAL A 304 -7.83 0.80 29.05
N ASN A 305 -9.14 0.93 28.84
CA ASN A 305 -10.04 -0.22 28.67
C ASN A 305 -9.88 -1.33 29.74
N GLY A 306 -9.58 -0.95 30.99
CA GLY A 306 -9.32 -1.90 32.08
C GLY A 306 -7.93 -2.59 32.03
N LEU A 307 -7.12 -2.34 31.00
CA LEU A 307 -5.77 -2.89 30.85
C LEU A 307 -4.71 -2.00 31.54
N PRO A 308 -3.62 -2.59 32.04
CA PRO A 308 -2.51 -1.87 32.65
C PRO A 308 -1.53 -1.31 31.62
N VAL A 309 -0.79 -0.25 32.00
CA VAL A 309 0.29 0.35 31.19
C VAL A 309 1.55 0.54 32.04
N ILE A 310 2.70 0.72 31.38
CA ILE A 310 3.92 1.24 32.00
C ILE A 310 3.89 2.77 31.94
N ASP A 311 3.85 3.40 33.10
CA ASP A 311 3.91 4.85 33.28
C ASP A 311 5.34 5.31 33.56
N PHE A 312 5.90 6.09 32.63
CA PHE A 312 7.23 6.68 32.78
C PHE A 312 7.20 8.03 33.53
N GLU A 313 6.03 8.43 34.03
CA GLU A 313 5.72 9.74 34.58
C GLU A 313 5.97 10.87 33.59
N TYR A 314 6.06 12.10 34.09
CA TYR A 314 6.34 13.30 33.32
C TYR A 314 7.78 13.37 32.85
N ARG A 315 7.97 14.06 31.74
CA ARG A 315 9.25 14.37 31.14
C ARG A 315 10.23 14.96 32.18
N GLY A 316 11.46 14.46 32.16
CA GLY A 316 12.52 14.81 33.11
C GLY A 316 12.60 13.92 34.35
N ARG A 317 11.71 12.94 34.51
CA ARG A 317 11.77 11.94 35.61
C ARG A 317 12.84 10.87 35.43
N ARG A 318 13.45 10.78 34.24
CA ARG A 318 14.52 9.84 33.90
C ARG A 318 14.12 8.38 34.04
N ARG A 319 12.82 8.10 33.91
CA ARG A 319 12.30 6.74 33.84
C ARG A 319 12.31 6.30 32.38
N ALA A 320 13.02 5.23 32.11
CA ALA A 320 13.19 4.67 30.78
C ALA A 320 13.49 3.18 30.91
N PHE A 321 13.31 2.44 29.82
CA PHE A 321 13.80 1.07 29.69
C PHE A 321 14.90 1.03 28.65
N LYS A 322 15.92 0.20 28.87
CA LYS A 322 16.98 -0.10 27.89
C LYS A 322 17.10 -1.59 27.69
N TRP A 323 17.57 -2.04 26.54
CA TRP A 323 17.85 -3.45 26.30
C TRP A 323 19.21 -3.66 25.64
N SER A 324 19.62 -4.92 25.55
CA SER A 324 20.84 -5.35 24.87
C SER A 324 20.62 -6.76 24.31
N PRO A 325 21.13 -7.07 23.10
CA PRO A 325 21.90 -6.20 22.22
C PRO A 325 21.05 -5.12 21.55
N ARG A 326 21.72 -4.04 21.13
CA ARG A 326 21.12 -2.97 20.34
C ARG A 326 20.68 -3.50 18.98
N LEU A 327 19.44 -3.23 18.58
CA LEU A 327 18.97 -3.53 17.23
C LEU A 327 19.48 -2.46 16.27
N THR A 328 19.98 -2.86 15.11
CA THR A 328 20.55 -1.94 14.10
C THR A 328 19.84 -1.98 12.76
N ASN A 329 18.82 -2.83 12.63
CA ASN A 329 18.07 -3.12 11.41
C ASN A 329 16.56 -3.07 11.67
N ILE A 330 16.09 -2.13 12.48
CA ILE A 330 14.66 -1.90 12.71
C ILE A 330 14.05 -1.37 11.42
N ARG A 331 12.92 -1.96 11.02
CA ARG A 331 12.22 -1.61 9.77
C ARG A 331 10.73 -1.32 9.99
N THR A 332 10.10 -1.86 11.03
CA THR A 332 8.72 -1.50 11.40
C THR A 332 8.52 -1.47 12.91
N VAL A 333 7.75 -0.52 13.43
CA VAL A 333 7.44 -0.40 14.86
C VAL A 333 6.01 0.04 15.08
N PHE A 334 5.36 -0.51 16.12
CA PHE A 334 4.05 -0.09 16.62
C PHE A 334 4.15 0.29 18.09
N TRP A 335 3.45 1.35 18.48
CA TRP A 335 3.31 1.79 19.87
C TRP A 335 1.83 2.01 20.18
N MET A 336 1.33 1.32 21.18
CA MET A 336 0.16 1.75 21.92
C MET A 336 0.63 2.63 23.08
N PHE A 337 0.40 3.93 23.00
CA PHE A 337 0.96 4.89 23.95
C PHE A 337 0.03 6.07 24.23
N LYS A 338 0.35 6.80 25.30
CA LYS A 338 -0.23 8.10 25.61
C LYS A 338 0.90 9.11 25.83
N ASP A 339 0.87 10.20 25.09
CA ASP A 339 1.71 11.37 25.40
C ASP A 339 1.08 12.15 26.55
N LYS A 340 1.87 12.57 27.55
CA LYS A 340 1.34 13.31 28.71
C LYS A 340 1.01 14.78 28.43
N GLY A 341 1.15 15.23 27.17
CA GLY A 341 0.66 16.51 26.71
C GLY A 341 1.50 17.70 27.14
N ALA A 342 0.90 18.89 27.16
CA ALA A 342 1.64 20.11 26.89
C ALA A 342 2.72 20.57 27.90
N ALA A 343 2.72 20.02 29.10
CA ALA A 343 3.66 20.37 30.15
C ALA A 343 4.49 19.17 30.63
N GLU A 344 4.03 17.96 30.34
CA GLU A 344 4.54 16.72 30.94
C GLU A 344 4.95 15.68 29.89
N GLY A 345 4.57 15.89 28.64
CA GLY A 345 4.70 14.98 27.51
C GLY A 345 6.01 15.09 26.72
N GLY A 346 6.07 14.49 25.53
CA GLY A 346 7.20 14.59 24.63
C GLY A 346 8.37 13.64 24.93
N GLY A 347 8.07 12.44 25.45
CA GLY A 347 9.06 11.39 25.65
C GLY A 347 9.52 10.72 24.35
N TRP A 348 10.66 10.04 24.39
CA TRP A 348 11.21 9.29 23.24
C TRP A 348 10.49 7.96 23.03
N LEU A 349 9.84 7.78 21.88
CA LEU A 349 9.18 6.51 21.57
C LEU A 349 10.19 5.36 21.46
N LEU A 350 11.29 5.62 20.73
CA LEU A 350 12.49 4.78 20.74
C LEU A 350 13.73 5.66 20.89
N GLY A 351 14.70 5.15 21.62
CA GLY A 351 15.94 5.80 21.98
C GLY A 351 17.15 4.94 21.72
N ASP A 352 18.31 5.57 21.92
CA ASP A 352 19.60 4.93 21.71
C ASP A 352 20.55 5.28 22.87
N THR A 353 21.15 4.28 23.50
CA THR A 353 22.03 4.46 24.67
C THR A 353 23.41 5.00 24.29
N THR A 354 23.82 4.85 23.02
CA THR A 354 25.18 5.06 22.52
C THR A 354 25.33 6.31 21.65
N ARG A 355 24.32 6.65 20.85
CA ARG A 355 24.34 7.79 19.93
C ARG A 355 23.01 8.53 19.95
N VAL A 356 22.92 9.62 19.20
CA VAL A 356 21.62 10.29 18.97
C VAL A 356 20.68 9.28 18.32
N SER A 357 19.49 9.10 18.90
CA SER A 357 18.47 8.18 18.38
C SER A 357 18.07 8.50 16.94
N ASP A 358 17.87 7.46 16.12
CA ASP A 358 17.29 7.61 14.78
C ASP A 358 15.84 8.10 14.83
N PHE A 359 15.15 7.79 15.92
CA PHE A 359 13.73 8.09 16.19
C PHE A 359 13.56 9.38 17.00
N ILE A 360 14.35 10.40 16.69
CA ILE A 360 14.45 11.54 17.57
C ILE A 360 13.18 12.38 17.68
N ARG A 361 12.82 12.70 18.94
CA ARG A 361 11.60 13.42 19.24
C ARG A 361 11.60 14.84 18.68
N GLY A 362 10.44 15.32 18.23
CA GLY A 362 10.26 16.60 17.55
C GLY A 362 10.77 17.83 18.30
N SER A 363 10.63 17.82 19.63
CA SER A 363 11.05 18.93 20.48
C SER A 363 12.51 18.81 20.91
N TRP A 364 13.31 19.75 20.42
CA TRP A 364 14.62 20.10 20.96
C TRP A 364 14.52 21.45 21.69
N GLY A 365 14.40 21.43 23.03
CA GLY A 365 14.39 22.65 23.85
C GLY A 365 13.13 22.89 24.70
N THR A 366 12.89 24.16 25.05
CA THR A 366 12.00 24.67 26.13
C THR A 366 10.54 24.94 25.74
N LEU A 367 10.01 24.39 24.64
CA LEU A 367 8.59 24.52 24.29
C LEU A 367 7.91 23.16 24.35
N TYR A 368 7.01 23.04 25.34
CA TYR A 368 6.78 21.79 26.06
C TYR A 368 5.55 20.99 25.61
N GLY A 369 4.82 21.38 24.55
CA GLY A 369 3.51 20.77 24.34
C GLY A 369 2.95 20.39 22.99
N ASN A 370 3.70 20.59 21.91
CA ASN A 370 3.28 20.18 20.57
C ASN A 370 4.43 19.46 19.85
N SER A 371 5.08 18.53 20.55
CA SER A 371 6.21 17.80 19.99
C SER A 371 5.72 16.90 18.87
N SER A 372 6.20 17.12 17.65
CA SER A 372 5.92 16.23 16.54
C SER A 372 6.38 14.79 16.81
N LEU A 373 5.85 13.84 16.03
CA LEU A 373 6.08 12.40 16.04
C LEU A 373 7.43 11.95 15.49
N PHE A 374 8.17 12.82 14.81
CA PHE A 374 9.46 12.79 14.08
C PHE A 374 10.12 14.20 14.13
N ASN A 375 11.37 14.41 14.60
CA ASN A 375 12.05 15.69 14.30
C ASN A 375 12.42 15.76 12.81
N THR A 376 12.03 16.84 12.13
CA THR A 376 12.15 16.97 10.67
C THR A 376 13.56 17.26 10.15
N GLY A 377 14.49 17.68 11.01
CA GLY A 377 15.88 17.94 10.64
C GLY A 377 16.89 16.92 11.16
N LEU A 378 16.59 16.30 12.30
CA LEU A 378 17.56 15.49 13.06
C LEU A 378 17.21 14.00 13.13
N ALA A 379 15.96 13.61 12.85
CA ALA A 379 15.64 12.20 12.70
C ALA A 379 16.33 11.62 11.48
N SER A 380 16.63 10.32 11.56
CA SER A 380 17.19 9.58 10.42
C SER A 380 16.31 9.83 9.20
N THR A 381 16.93 9.97 8.02
CA THR A 381 16.20 10.04 6.74
C THR A 381 15.21 8.88 6.60
N ALA A 382 15.59 7.70 7.10
CA ALA A 382 14.76 6.49 7.12
C ALA A 382 13.46 6.65 7.91
N VAL A 383 13.49 7.43 9.00
CA VAL A 383 12.33 7.72 9.86
C VAL A 383 11.52 8.88 9.29
N ARG A 384 12.19 9.94 8.82
CA ARG A 384 11.52 11.14 8.28
C ARG A 384 10.68 10.83 7.05
N ASN A 385 11.18 9.94 6.20
CA ASN A 385 10.53 9.53 4.97
C ASN A 385 9.72 8.23 5.15
N GLY A 386 9.58 7.74 6.39
CA GLY A 386 8.89 6.48 6.69
C GLY A 386 7.36 6.58 6.61
N THR A 387 6.71 5.43 6.48
CA THR A 387 5.26 5.28 6.46
C THR A 387 4.71 5.20 7.87
N ILE A 388 4.24 6.33 8.39
CA ILE A 388 3.68 6.52 9.73
C ILE A 388 2.15 6.52 9.70
N PHE A 389 1.52 5.90 10.71
CA PHE A 389 0.10 6.03 11.02
C PHE A 389 -0.14 6.36 12.50
N ILE A 390 -1.26 7.02 12.82
CA ILE A 390 -1.80 7.20 14.17
C ILE A 390 -3.29 6.86 14.16
N ASP A 391 -3.73 5.94 15.02
CA ASP A 391 -5.11 5.43 15.09
C ASP A 391 -5.65 4.94 13.74
N GLY A 392 -4.79 4.35 12.92
CA GLY A 392 -5.11 3.91 11.56
C GLY A 392 -5.14 5.05 10.53
N GLU A 393 -4.84 6.28 10.90
CA GLU A 393 -4.81 7.43 9.96
C GLU A 393 -3.36 7.69 9.52
N ARG A 394 -3.12 7.88 8.21
CA ARG A 394 -1.78 8.18 7.69
C ARG A 394 -1.29 9.51 8.25
N ARG A 395 -0.06 9.53 8.76
CA ARG A 395 0.58 10.74 9.32
C ARG A 395 1.99 10.92 8.76
N HIS A 396 2.58 12.08 9.01
CA HIS A 396 3.95 12.39 8.63
C HIS A 396 4.80 12.61 9.89
N ALA A 397 6.13 12.65 9.73
CA ALA A 397 7.05 12.82 10.85
C ALA A 397 6.72 14.07 11.71
N ALA A 398 6.29 15.17 11.11
CA ALA A 398 5.94 16.39 11.87
C ALA A 398 4.59 16.32 12.63
N SER A 399 3.80 15.25 12.52
CA SER A 399 2.47 15.16 13.15
C SER A 399 2.55 15.15 14.67
N VAL A 400 1.70 15.94 15.34
CA VAL A 400 1.68 16.00 16.81
C VAL A 400 0.78 14.88 17.36
N PRO A 401 1.26 14.00 18.25
CA PRO A 401 0.42 12.96 18.86
C PRO A 401 -0.71 13.56 19.70
N LYS A 402 -1.83 12.83 19.80
CA LYS A 402 -2.91 13.16 20.74
C LYS A 402 -2.38 13.00 22.18
N TRP A 403 -2.93 13.79 23.10
CA TRP A 403 -2.63 13.68 24.53
C TRP A 403 -3.48 12.61 25.23
N ASP A 404 -3.98 11.65 24.45
CA ASP A 404 -4.71 10.50 24.94
C ASP A 404 -4.10 9.21 24.40
N TYR A 405 -4.63 8.07 24.86
CA TYR A 405 -4.23 6.77 24.37
C TYR A 405 -4.51 6.63 22.87
N GLN A 406 -3.48 6.25 22.13
CA GLN A 406 -3.51 6.09 20.68
C GLN A 406 -2.55 4.99 20.24
N VAL A 407 -2.77 4.46 19.04
CA VAL A 407 -1.84 3.54 18.38
C VAL A 407 -1.06 4.30 17.32
N ALA A 408 0.26 4.27 17.35
CA ALA A 408 1.08 4.77 16.24
C ALA A 408 1.89 3.64 15.62
N SER A 409 2.14 3.71 14.32
CA SER A 409 3.00 2.78 13.59
C SER A 409 3.98 3.53 12.69
N ILE A 410 5.11 2.90 12.36
CA ILE A 410 6.01 3.36 11.30
C ILE A 410 6.64 2.19 10.56
N VAL A 411 6.66 2.23 9.23
CA VAL A 411 7.57 1.46 8.37
C VAL A 411 8.67 2.40 7.89
N THR A 412 9.93 2.19 8.27
CA THR A 412 11.03 3.08 7.87
C THR A 412 11.42 2.86 6.39
N THR A 413 12.14 3.77 5.75
CA THR A 413 12.65 3.57 4.36
C THR A 413 14.04 2.93 4.29
N GLY A 414 14.77 2.89 5.41
CA GLY A 414 16.01 2.12 5.56
C GLY A 414 16.20 1.59 6.99
N ASP A 415 17.29 0.88 7.23
CA ASP A 415 17.63 0.36 8.56
C ASP A 415 17.75 1.49 9.59
N THR A 416 17.12 1.30 10.75
CA THR A 416 17.28 2.17 11.91
C THR A 416 17.68 1.38 13.14
N ALA A 417 18.15 2.08 14.17
CA ALA A 417 18.64 1.46 15.38
C ALA A 417 18.00 2.05 16.63
N ALA A 418 17.78 1.19 17.62
CA ALA A 418 17.33 1.56 18.94
C ALA A 418 17.69 0.48 19.96
N ASP A 419 17.84 0.90 21.21
CA ASP A 419 18.05 0.05 22.38
C ASP A 419 17.42 0.63 23.66
N MET A 420 16.51 1.60 23.51
CA MET A 420 15.87 2.29 24.63
C MET A 420 14.41 2.68 24.34
N LEU A 421 13.55 2.66 25.37
CA LEU A 421 12.19 3.21 25.41
C LEU A 421 12.16 4.38 26.38
N ALA A 422 11.46 5.46 26.02
CA ALA A 422 11.27 6.65 26.85
C ALA A 422 12.55 7.38 27.30
N GLY A 423 13.68 7.18 26.62
CA GLY A 423 14.94 7.89 26.89
C GLY A 423 15.85 8.01 25.67
N ASP A 424 16.99 8.69 25.81
CA ASP A 424 18.04 8.87 24.79
C ASP A 424 19.39 9.11 25.48
N ARG A 425 20.43 8.41 25.04
CA ARG A 425 21.85 8.43 25.46
C ARG A 425 22.14 8.35 26.95
N THR A 426 23.06 7.47 27.31
CA THR A 426 23.50 7.29 28.72
C THR A 426 24.17 8.51 29.35
N THR A 427 24.60 9.50 28.56
CA THR A 427 25.37 10.68 29.02
C THR A 427 24.69 12.04 28.81
N ALA A 428 23.48 12.10 28.22
CA ALA A 428 22.85 13.36 27.83
C ALA A 428 21.63 13.73 28.70
N ILE A 429 21.77 14.80 29.51
CA ILE A 429 20.73 15.75 29.95
C ILE A 429 19.27 15.22 30.03
N SER A 430 19.00 14.41 31.05
CA SER A 430 18.08 14.65 32.18
C SER A 430 16.65 15.20 31.97
N GLN A 431 16.34 15.98 30.95
CA GLN A 431 15.03 16.64 30.78
C GLN A 431 14.17 15.96 29.73
N ASN A 432 14.71 15.14 28.84
CA ASN A 432 13.95 14.67 27.67
C ASN A 432 13.45 13.22 27.78
N TRP A 433 13.83 12.51 28.84
CA TRP A 433 13.34 11.16 29.13
C TRP A 433 11.98 11.24 29.83
N SER A 434 11.26 10.12 29.93
CA SER A 434 9.91 10.07 30.46
C SER A 434 8.92 10.90 29.64
N GLY A 435 7.69 11.08 30.13
CA GLY A 435 6.66 11.91 29.48
C GLY A 435 5.66 11.12 28.64
N MET A 436 5.51 9.83 28.94
CA MET A 436 4.54 8.98 28.26
C MET A 436 4.09 7.82 29.15
N GLU A 437 3.03 7.16 28.69
CA GLU A 437 2.61 5.84 29.17
C GLU A 437 2.62 4.87 27.97
N LEU A 438 3.11 3.64 28.15
CA LEU A 438 3.15 2.60 27.11
C LEU A 438 2.29 1.40 27.51
N GLY A 439 1.36 1.02 26.65
CA GLY A 439 0.60 -0.23 26.79
C GLY A 439 1.30 -1.39 26.11
N GLU A 440 1.64 -1.23 24.84
CA GLU A 440 2.28 -2.28 24.04
C GLU A 440 3.22 -1.69 23.00
N VAL A 441 4.39 -2.29 22.81
CA VAL A 441 5.36 -1.91 21.76
C VAL A 441 5.80 -3.15 21.02
N ILE A 442 5.74 -3.11 19.69
CA ILE A 442 6.08 -4.23 18.80
C ILE A 442 7.09 -3.74 17.77
N ILE A 443 8.25 -4.39 17.70
CA ILE A 443 9.38 -4.01 16.85
C ILE A 443 9.67 -5.14 15.87
N TYR A 444 9.85 -4.80 14.59
CA TYR A 444 10.17 -5.72 13.51
C TYR A 444 11.46 -5.28 12.80
N THR A 445 12.26 -6.27 12.39
CA THR A 445 13.49 -6.05 11.60
C THR A 445 13.27 -6.19 10.09
N ASN A 446 12.08 -6.60 9.68
CA ASN A 446 11.59 -6.55 8.30
C ASN A 446 10.61 -5.39 8.14
N ALA A 447 10.55 -4.83 6.93
CA ALA A 447 9.50 -3.88 6.60
C ALA A 447 8.22 -4.68 6.43
N LEU A 448 7.24 -4.46 7.32
CA LEU A 448 5.95 -5.11 7.21
C LEU A 448 5.17 -4.57 6.02
N SER A 449 4.31 -5.43 5.52
CA SER A 449 3.31 -5.10 4.53
C SER A 449 2.24 -4.17 5.12
N ASP A 450 1.58 -3.36 4.29
CA ASP A 450 0.45 -2.51 4.72
C ASP A 450 -0.69 -3.32 5.36
N ALA A 451 -0.91 -4.56 4.92
CA ALA A 451 -1.94 -5.44 5.48
C ALA A 451 -1.52 -5.99 6.86
N GLU A 452 -0.23 -6.31 7.03
CA GLU A 452 0.32 -6.70 8.32
C GLU A 452 0.32 -5.53 9.31
N CYS A 453 0.58 -4.31 8.81
CA CYS A 453 0.43 -3.08 9.57
C CYS A 453 -1.02 -2.85 9.99
N GLU A 454 -1.97 -2.92 9.05
CA GLU A 454 -3.39 -2.77 9.33
C GLU A 454 -3.91 -3.81 10.32
N ALA A 455 -3.55 -5.09 10.15
CA ALA A 455 -3.95 -6.15 11.07
C ALA A 455 -3.37 -5.93 12.48
N THR A 456 -2.12 -5.48 12.57
CA THR A 456 -1.47 -5.15 13.85
C THR A 456 -2.08 -3.90 14.49
N GLU A 457 -2.43 -2.89 13.69
CA GLU A 457 -3.15 -1.70 14.14
C GLU A 457 -4.56 -2.05 14.63
N ASP A 458 -5.33 -2.86 13.89
CA ASP A 458 -6.66 -3.34 14.27
C ASP A 458 -6.62 -4.18 15.55
N TYR A 459 -5.62 -5.06 15.67
CA TYR A 459 -5.34 -5.80 16.90
C TYR A 459 -5.14 -4.84 18.09
N LEU A 460 -4.22 -3.88 17.97
CA LEU A 460 -3.88 -2.96 19.05
C LEU A 460 -5.06 -2.05 19.39
N MET A 461 -5.75 -1.49 18.40
CA MET A 461 -6.90 -0.62 18.61
C MET A 461 -8.07 -1.39 19.24
N ASN A 462 -8.35 -2.61 18.79
CA ASN A 462 -9.43 -3.40 19.36
C ASN A 462 -9.12 -3.78 20.82
N LYS A 463 -7.92 -4.29 21.08
CA LYS A 463 -7.47 -4.67 22.42
C LYS A 463 -7.49 -3.48 23.38
N TRP A 464 -6.83 -2.38 23.00
CA TRP A 464 -6.51 -1.30 23.92
C TRP A 464 -7.52 -0.15 23.89
N LEU A 465 -8.14 0.14 22.75
CA LEU A 465 -9.09 1.24 22.58
C LEU A 465 -10.55 0.78 22.47
N GLY A 466 -10.81 -0.53 22.38
CA GLY A 466 -12.16 -1.09 22.29
C GLY A 466 -12.87 -0.76 20.96
N ARG A 467 -12.11 -0.42 19.93
CA ARG A 467 -12.62 -0.10 18.58
C ARG A 467 -11.70 -0.69 17.52
N ARG A 468 -12.27 -0.99 16.36
CA ARG A 468 -11.52 -1.46 15.21
C ARG A 468 -10.71 -0.33 14.56
N SER A 469 -9.67 -0.69 13.82
CA SER A 469 -8.94 0.26 12.96
C SER A 469 -9.85 0.77 11.84
N PRO A 470 -9.91 2.09 11.57
CA PRO A 470 -10.63 2.63 10.42
C PRO A 470 -10.18 2.01 9.08
N ARG A 471 -8.91 1.59 9.00
CA ARG A 471 -8.37 0.88 7.83
C ARG A 471 -8.98 -0.51 7.65
N ALA A 472 -9.31 -1.18 8.77
CA ALA A 472 -9.92 -2.51 8.78
C ALA A 472 -11.44 -2.49 8.52
N VAL A 473 -12.15 -1.43 8.94
CA VAL A 473 -13.63 -1.32 8.84
C VAL A 473 -14.08 -0.50 7.63
N CYS A 474 -13.37 -0.55 6.50
CA CYS A 474 -13.94 -0.05 5.26
C CYS A 474 -15.25 -0.82 4.96
N ALA A 475 -16.38 -0.19 5.27
CA ALA A 475 -17.71 -0.72 5.01
C ALA A 475 -17.94 -0.83 3.50
N ASP A 476 -18.63 -1.89 3.11
CA ASP A 476 -19.01 -2.33 1.77
C ASP A 476 -19.15 -1.23 0.70
N THR A 477 -18.77 -1.58 -0.55
CA THR A 477 -18.99 -0.88 -1.84
C THR A 477 -17.99 0.18 -2.34
N GLN A 478 -16.79 0.27 -1.77
CA GLN A 478 -15.90 1.42 -2.01
C GLN A 478 -14.70 1.14 -2.93
N ALA A 479 -14.58 1.85 -4.05
CA ALA A 479 -13.37 1.89 -4.86
C ALA A 479 -12.36 2.85 -4.20
N VAL A 480 -11.29 2.32 -3.62
CA VAL A 480 -10.20 3.11 -3.03
C VAL A 480 -8.99 3.09 -3.96
N VAL A 481 -8.51 4.26 -4.36
CA VAL A 481 -7.29 4.42 -5.15
C VAL A 481 -6.13 4.73 -4.22
N VAL A 482 -5.06 3.95 -4.30
CA VAL A 482 -3.87 4.14 -3.47
C VAL A 482 -2.65 4.32 -4.37
N ALA A 483 -2.07 5.51 -4.39
CA ALA A 483 -0.90 5.85 -5.20
C ALA A 483 0.28 6.22 -4.30
N TYR A 484 1.39 5.49 -4.43
CA TYR A 484 2.63 5.74 -3.69
C TYR A 484 3.82 5.90 -4.63
N GLY A 485 4.77 6.75 -4.25
CA GLY A 485 6.05 6.88 -4.95
C GLY A 485 5.97 7.62 -6.29
N THR A 486 6.90 7.33 -7.21
CA THR A 486 7.12 8.15 -8.42
C THR A 486 6.33 7.69 -9.65
N VAL A 487 5.49 6.67 -9.54
CA VAL A 487 4.75 6.10 -10.66
C VAL A 487 3.32 6.66 -10.68
N PRO A 488 2.88 7.27 -11.79
CA PRO A 488 1.49 7.68 -11.94
C PRO A 488 0.55 6.47 -12.04
N LEU A 489 -0.50 6.44 -11.23
CA LEU A 489 -1.60 5.47 -11.34
C LEU A 489 -2.69 6.05 -12.25
N GLN A 490 -3.03 5.36 -13.33
CA GLN A 490 -4.07 5.80 -14.26
C GLN A 490 -5.44 5.23 -13.87
N VAL A 491 -6.42 6.12 -13.78
CA VAL A 491 -7.83 5.79 -13.60
C VAL A 491 -8.57 6.14 -14.90
N THR A 492 -9.23 5.13 -15.48
CA THR A 492 -9.99 5.26 -16.73
C THR A 492 -11.39 4.65 -16.58
N ASN A 493 -12.37 5.20 -17.30
CA ASN A 493 -13.69 4.56 -17.44
C ASN A 493 -13.62 3.49 -18.53
N VAL A 494 -13.73 2.21 -18.17
CA VAL A 494 -13.69 1.11 -19.14
C VAL A 494 -14.99 1.02 -19.98
N ASP A 495 -16.12 1.48 -19.42
CA ASP A 495 -17.45 1.35 -20.04
C ASP A 495 -18.11 2.69 -20.43
N GLY A 496 -17.40 3.82 -20.33
CA GLY A 496 -17.94 5.15 -20.66
C GLY A 496 -19.02 5.70 -19.72
N ASN A 497 -19.27 5.04 -18.58
CA ASN A 497 -20.20 5.49 -17.54
C ASN A 497 -19.46 6.23 -16.40
N ASP A 498 -20.15 7.11 -15.69
CA ASP A 498 -19.61 7.83 -14.53
C ASP A 498 -19.29 6.87 -13.37
N GLY A 499 -18.04 6.89 -12.88
CA GLY A 499 -17.58 6.08 -11.75
C GLY A 499 -17.61 6.81 -10.41
N THR A 500 -17.63 6.06 -9.31
CA THR A 500 -17.48 6.62 -7.96
C THR A 500 -16.23 6.04 -7.30
N ILE A 501 -15.30 6.91 -6.92
CA ILE A 501 -14.14 6.59 -6.08
C ILE A 501 -14.47 7.05 -4.68
N THR A 502 -14.34 6.18 -3.69
CA THR A 502 -14.70 6.56 -2.33
C THR A 502 -13.57 7.29 -1.63
N ALA A 503 -12.31 6.95 -1.91
CA ALA A 503 -11.15 7.65 -1.37
C ALA A 503 -9.93 7.56 -2.31
N ILE A 504 -9.07 8.57 -2.27
CA ILE A 504 -7.70 8.54 -2.81
C ILE A 504 -6.73 8.66 -1.64
N ARG A 505 -5.70 7.82 -1.61
CA ARG A 505 -4.69 7.77 -0.54
C ARG A 505 -3.28 7.72 -1.09
N GLY A 506 -2.32 8.18 -0.29
CA GLY A 506 -0.88 8.06 -0.57
C GLY A 506 -0.20 9.37 -0.98
N ASP A 507 0.97 9.29 -1.60
CA ASP A 507 1.83 10.44 -1.92
C ASP A 507 2.27 10.51 -3.38
N GLY A 508 1.81 9.58 -4.22
CA GLY A 508 2.19 9.50 -5.63
C GLY A 508 1.34 10.37 -6.56
N GLU A 509 1.47 10.13 -7.86
CA GLU A 509 0.66 10.80 -8.88
C GLU A 509 -0.56 9.93 -9.24
N VAL A 510 -1.75 10.55 -9.31
CA VAL A 510 -2.97 9.92 -9.82
C VAL A 510 -3.38 10.66 -11.09
N VAL A 511 -3.51 9.92 -12.20
CA VAL A 511 -3.95 10.46 -13.49
C VAL A 511 -5.37 9.99 -13.76
N ILE A 512 -6.31 10.91 -13.86
CA ILE A 512 -7.68 10.65 -14.29
C ILE A 512 -7.76 10.94 -15.79
N ASP A 513 -7.91 9.89 -16.60
CA ASP A 513 -7.85 9.97 -18.06
C ASP A 513 -9.17 9.53 -18.71
N ALA A 514 -9.75 10.41 -19.54
CA ALA A 514 -11.01 10.22 -20.25
C ALA A 514 -12.14 9.67 -19.36
N ALA A 515 -12.21 10.13 -18.11
CA ALA A 515 -13.10 9.58 -17.09
C ALA A 515 -13.91 10.66 -16.35
N THR A 516 -15.16 10.32 -16.05
CA THR A 516 -15.99 11.07 -15.09
C THR A 516 -16.01 10.30 -13.77
N VAL A 517 -15.57 10.96 -12.70
CA VAL A 517 -15.41 10.36 -11.37
C VAL A 517 -16.01 11.27 -10.30
N THR A 518 -16.75 10.68 -9.37
CA THR A 518 -17.09 11.33 -8.08
C THR A 518 -16.18 10.81 -6.98
N ILE A 519 -15.53 11.71 -6.22
CA ILE A 519 -14.71 11.35 -5.06
C ILE A 519 -15.53 11.61 -3.78
N LEU A 520 -15.88 10.56 -3.03
CA LEU A 520 -16.88 10.66 -1.96
C LEU A 520 -16.38 11.21 -0.61
N SER A 521 -15.18 10.85 -0.12
CA SER A 521 -14.66 11.38 1.15
C SER A 521 -13.19 11.03 1.46
N ASP A 522 -12.62 11.75 2.43
CA ASP A 522 -11.38 11.47 3.20
C ASP A 522 -10.03 11.47 2.47
N ALA A 523 -9.76 12.49 1.64
CA ALA A 523 -8.38 12.78 1.24
C ALA A 523 -7.63 13.69 2.22
N GLU A 524 -7.89 13.57 3.52
CA GLU A 524 -6.89 13.97 4.52
C GLU A 524 -5.59 13.13 4.37
N GLU A 525 -5.63 12.03 3.59
CA GLU A 525 -4.58 11.03 3.43
C GLU A 525 -3.78 11.10 2.10
N PHE A 526 -4.16 11.96 1.14
CA PHE A 526 -3.47 12.06 -0.15
C PHE A 526 -2.59 13.31 -0.22
N SER A 527 -1.28 13.18 -0.05
CA SER A 527 -0.32 14.28 -0.17
C SER A 527 0.36 14.33 -1.54
N GLY A 528 -0.21 13.64 -2.54
CA GLY A 528 0.33 13.55 -3.87
C GLY A 528 -0.25 14.59 -4.84
N ARG A 529 -0.11 14.30 -6.13
CA ARG A 529 -0.59 15.13 -7.24
C ARG A 529 -1.71 14.42 -7.99
N VAL A 530 -2.76 15.15 -8.35
CA VAL A 530 -3.83 14.65 -9.23
C VAL A 530 -3.79 15.37 -10.56
N VAL A 531 -3.80 14.62 -11.67
CA VAL A 531 -3.77 15.15 -13.04
C VAL A 531 -5.01 14.71 -13.80
N LEU A 532 -5.75 15.66 -14.38
CA LEU A 532 -6.95 15.39 -15.19
C LEU A 532 -6.64 15.67 -16.66
N LYS A 533 -6.80 14.68 -17.52
CA LYS A 533 -6.50 14.78 -18.96
C LYS A 533 -7.66 14.32 -19.84
N ASN A 534 -7.58 14.62 -21.14
CA ASN A 534 -8.49 14.12 -22.17
C ASN A 534 -10.00 14.30 -21.87
N GLY A 535 -10.38 15.44 -21.28
CA GLY A 535 -11.79 15.75 -21.01
C GLY A 535 -12.35 15.14 -19.73
N SER A 536 -11.49 14.65 -18.82
CA SER A 536 -11.90 14.09 -17.54
C SER A 536 -12.68 15.08 -16.66
N THR A 537 -13.67 14.59 -15.93
CA THR A 537 -14.41 15.37 -14.93
C THR A 537 -14.29 14.71 -13.57
N VAL A 538 -13.76 15.42 -12.57
CA VAL A 538 -13.75 14.99 -11.17
C VAL A 538 -14.70 15.85 -10.37
N THR A 539 -15.65 15.23 -9.66
CA THR A 539 -16.55 15.90 -8.71
C THR A 539 -16.16 15.52 -7.29
N LEU A 540 -15.87 16.53 -6.46
CA LEU A 540 -15.63 16.34 -5.04
C LEU A 540 -16.97 16.31 -4.30
N ALA A 541 -17.25 15.22 -3.56
CA ALA A 541 -18.36 15.16 -2.64
C ALA A 541 -17.98 15.81 -1.29
N ALA A 542 -18.94 15.89 -0.37
CA ALA A 542 -18.80 16.72 0.80
C ALA A 542 -17.66 16.31 1.75
N GLY A 543 -16.72 17.23 2.00
CA GLY A 543 -15.54 17.00 2.84
C GLY A 543 -14.31 17.64 2.19
N SER A 544 -13.30 18.01 2.97
CA SER A 544 -12.08 18.60 2.42
C SER A 544 -11.21 17.53 1.77
N PHE A 545 -11.17 17.48 0.44
CA PHE A 545 -10.15 16.74 -0.31
C PHE A 545 -8.91 17.62 -0.48
N ALA A 546 -7.73 17.17 -0.04
CA ALA A 546 -6.52 17.97 -0.03
C ALA A 546 -5.35 17.28 -0.77
N ALA A 547 -5.39 17.22 -2.12
CA ALA A 547 -4.15 16.98 -2.86
C ALA A 547 -3.19 18.16 -2.71
N VAL A 548 -1.89 17.86 -2.70
CA VAL A 548 -0.86 18.91 -2.68
C VAL A 548 -0.89 19.68 -3.99
N GLU A 549 -1.05 18.99 -5.12
CA GLU A 549 -1.10 19.62 -6.43
C GLU A 549 -2.26 19.06 -7.26
N TRP A 550 -3.01 19.96 -7.90
CA TRP A 550 -3.95 19.62 -8.96
C TRP A 550 -3.46 20.15 -10.30
N VAL A 551 -3.50 19.33 -11.35
CA VAL A 551 -3.30 19.78 -12.74
C VAL A 551 -4.51 19.43 -13.57
N VAL A 552 -5.22 20.45 -14.04
CA VAL A 552 -6.42 20.29 -14.86
C VAL A 552 -6.07 20.67 -16.29
N GLU A 553 -5.87 19.70 -17.18
CA GLU A 553 -5.55 19.96 -18.57
C GLU A 553 -6.79 20.39 -19.38
N ALA A 554 -6.56 20.95 -20.57
CA ALA A 554 -7.57 21.43 -21.48
C ALA A 554 -8.73 20.43 -21.69
N GLY A 555 -9.95 20.93 -21.58
CA GLY A 555 -11.18 20.14 -21.71
C GLY A 555 -11.61 19.42 -20.43
N SER A 556 -10.74 19.28 -19.44
CA SER A 556 -11.05 18.63 -18.16
C SER A 556 -11.66 19.60 -17.14
N VAL A 557 -12.39 19.04 -16.17
CA VAL A 557 -13.12 19.80 -15.14
C VAL A 557 -12.87 19.24 -13.73
N LEU A 558 -12.40 20.10 -12.82
CA LEU A 558 -12.46 19.90 -11.37
C LEU A 558 -13.71 20.60 -10.82
N ASN A 559 -14.71 19.83 -10.40
CA ASN A 559 -15.95 20.30 -9.80
C ASN A 559 -15.85 20.19 -8.27
N LEU A 560 -15.93 21.33 -7.57
CA LEU A 560 -15.74 21.43 -6.13
C LEU A 560 -17.01 21.09 -5.32
N GLY A 561 -18.08 20.61 -5.96
CA GLY A 561 -19.28 20.13 -5.26
C GLY A 561 -20.07 21.20 -4.50
N GLY A 562 -19.88 22.47 -4.85
CA GLY A 562 -20.48 23.64 -4.19
C GLY A 562 -19.73 24.08 -2.93
N GLN A 563 -18.52 23.57 -2.70
CA GLN A 563 -17.77 23.76 -1.45
C GLN A 563 -16.61 24.74 -1.59
N THR A 564 -16.07 25.16 -0.44
CA THR A 564 -14.75 25.80 -0.39
C THR A 564 -13.68 24.74 -0.22
N VAL A 565 -12.75 24.64 -1.18
CA VAL A 565 -11.68 23.64 -1.19
C VAL A 565 -10.33 24.34 -1.18
N THR A 566 -9.45 23.93 -0.27
CA THR A 566 -8.09 24.48 -0.14
C THR A 566 -7.06 23.53 -0.74
N VAL A 567 -6.19 24.05 -1.59
CA VAL A 567 -5.09 23.31 -2.23
C VAL A 567 -3.78 24.09 -2.06
N ALA A 568 -2.65 23.37 -1.96
CA ALA A 568 -1.35 24.05 -1.95
C ALA A 568 -1.03 24.58 -3.35
N GLU A 569 -1.10 23.71 -4.36
CA GLU A 569 -0.78 24.05 -5.74
C GLU A 569 -1.91 23.68 -6.71
N ILE A 570 -2.12 24.52 -7.72
CA ILE A 570 -2.97 24.21 -8.87
C ILE A 570 -2.35 24.68 -10.18
N GLY A 571 -2.51 23.91 -11.25
CA GLY A 571 -2.05 24.26 -12.58
C GLY A 571 -2.90 23.69 -13.72
N GLY A 572 -2.43 23.89 -14.93
CA GLY A 572 -3.11 23.45 -16.16
C GLY A 572 -3.93 24.54 -16.83
N ASP A 573 -4.67 24.16 -17.87
CA ASP A 573 -5.41 25.02 -18.79
C ASP A 573 -6.87 24.54 -18.99
N GLY A 574 -7.38 23.76 -18.04
CA GLY A 574 -8.76 23.31 -17.95
C GLY A 574 -9.64 24.21 -17.07
N CYS A 575 -10.62 23.59 -16.41
CA CYS A 575 -11.65 24.30 -15.65
C CYS A 575 -11.76 23.80 -14.21
N VAL A 576 -11.78 24.72 -13.25
CA VAL A 576 -12.33 24.51 -11.90
C VAL A 576 -13.74 25.08 -11.86
N SER A 577 -14.69 24.45 -11.18
CA SER A 577 -16.09 24.89 -11.18
C SER A 577 -16.84 24.57 -9.89
N ASN A 578 -17.99 25.23 -9.72
CA ASN A 578 -18.99 24.90 -8.71
C ASN A 578 -18.43 24.88 -7.29
N GLY A 579 -17.98 26.04 -6.80
CA GLY A 579 -17.46 26.22 -5.45
C GLY A 579 -16.44 27.35 -5.37
N THR A 580 -15.72 27.41 -4.25
CA THR A 580 -14.61 28.36 -4.03
C THR A 580 -13.30 27.60 -3.92
N LEU A 581 -12.33 27.94 -4.76
CA LEU A 581 -10.97 27.41 -4.65
C LEU A 581 -10.12 28.34 -3.78
N VAL A 582 -9.40 27.81 -2.80
CA VAL A 582 -8.40 28.52 -2.00
C VAL A 582 -7.02 27.95 -2.34
N VAL A 583 -6.11 28.78 -2.83
CA VAL A 583 -4.73 28.36 -3.16
C VAL A 583 -3.76 28.97 -2.16
N THR A 584 -2.99 28.12 -1.47
CA THR A 584 -2.08 28.56 -0.41
C THR A 584 -0.64 28.77 -0.85
N GLU A 585 -0.18 28.10 -1.89
CA GLU A 585 1.22 28.16 -2.32
C GLU A 585 1.37 28.63 -3.77
N ARG A 586 0.86 27.89 -4.77
CA ARG A 586 1.18 28.18 -6.19
C ARG A 586 0.03 27.99 -7.16
N VAL A 587 -0.08 28.88 -8.13
CA VAL A 587 -0.94 28.76 -9.32
C VAL A 587 -0.09 28.79 -10.59
N THR A 588 -0.20 27.78 -11.45
CA THR A 588 0.58 27.68 -12.71
C THR A 588 -0.31 27.43 -13.92
N PRO A 589 -0.90 28.48 -14.53
CA PRO A 589 -1.74 28.30 -15.71
C PRO A 589 -0.93 27.82 -16.93
N GLY A 590 -1.38 26.74 -17.53
CA GLY A 590 -0.69 26.02 -18.61
C GLY A 590 -0.08 24.69 -18.19
N VAL A 591 0.45 23.95 -19.16
CA VAL A 591 0.99 22.59 -18.99
C VAL A 591 2.35 22.48 -19.66
N ASN A 592 3.25 21.66 -19.09
CA ASN A 592 4.58 21.38 -19.67
C ASN A 592 5.39 22.65 -20.04
N GLY A 593 5.28 23.70 -19.23
CA GLY A 593 5.95 24.98 -19.43
C GLY A 593 5.33 25.88 -20.51
N GLN A 594 4.25 25.45 -21.18
CA GLN A 594 3.54 26.26 -22.17
C GLN A 594 2.47 27.12 -21.51
N PRO A 595 2.25 28.37 -21.98
CA PRO A 595 1.16 29.21 -21.47
C PRO A 595 -0.21 28.61 -21.81
N GLY A 596 -1.13 28.68 -20.86
CA GLY A 596 -2.54 28.34 -21.05
C GLY A 596 -3.46 29.18 -20.15
N THR A 597 -4.77 28.96 -20.25
CA THR A 597 -5.75 29.67 -19.43
C THR A 597 -6.43 28.71 -18.47
N LEU A 598 -6.20 28.87 -17.16
CA LEU A 598 -6.95 28.14 -16.14
C LEU A 598 -8.26 28.89 -15.84
N ALA A 599 -9.40 28.28 -16.17
CA ALA A 599 -10.71 28.85 -15.88
C ALA A 599 -11.17 28.45 -14.47
N VAL A 600 -11.60 29.41 -13.66
CA VAL A 600 -12.22 29.18 -12.35
C VAL A 600 -13.65 29.70 -12.41
N LYS A 601 -14.59 28.79 -12.70
CA LYS A 601 -16.03 29.04 -12.76
C LYS A 601 -16.66 28.98 -11.37
N GLY A 602 -16.24 29.91 -10.52
CA GLY A 602 -16.56 29.99 -9.09
C GLY A 602 -15.68 31.05 -8.41
N GLY A 603 -15.64 31.02 -7.08
CA GLY A 603 -14.75 31.87 -6.30
C GLY A 603 -13.29 31.40 -6.36
N LEU A 604 -12.34 32.34 -6.33
CA LEU A 604 -10.91 32.07 -6.16
C LEU A 604 -10.35 32.90 -5.01
N VAL A 605 -9.68 32.27 -4.06
CA VAL A 605 -8.94 32.92 -2.98
C VAL A 605 -7.45 32.65 -3.16
N LEU A 606 -6.66 33.71 -3.30
CA LEU A 606 -5.19 33.64 -3.25
C LEU A 606 -4.76 33.97 -1.82
N ALA A 607 -4.17 33.00 -1.11
CA ALA A 607 -3.73 33.18 0.27
C ALA A 607 -2.55 34.17 0.38
N ASP A 608 -2.27 34.63 1.60
CA ASP A 608 -1.06 35.42 1.87
C ASP A 608 0.19 34.58 1.60
N GLY A 609 1.10 35.11 0.79
CA GLY A 609 2.33 34.43 0.37
C GLY A 609 2.20 33.58 -0.91
N ALA A 610 1.01 33.49 -1.53
CA ALA A 610 0.81 32.69 -2.74
C ALA A 610 1.62 33.22 -3.95
N GLU A 611 1.98 32.30 -4.86
CA GLU A 611 2.71 32.55 -6.08
C GLU A 611 1.84 32.29 -7.33
N ILE A 612 1.89 33.18 -8.33
CA ILE A 612 1.40 32.93 -9.69
C ILE A 612 2.60 32.75 -10.60
N VAL A 613 2.76 31.56 -11.18
CA VAL A 613 3.78 31.27 -12.19
C VAL A 613 3.16 31.47 -13.57
N ALA A 614 3.55 32.56 -14.24
CA ALA A 614 3.10 32.90 -15.58
C ALA A 614 4.13 32.44 -16.61
N HIS A 615 3.84 31.37 -17.35
CA HIS A 615 4.60 31.03 -18.54
C HIS A 615 4.28 32.01 -19.66
N TYR A 616 5.27 32.48 -20.41
CA TYR A 616 5.05 33.44 -21.49
C TYR A 616 5.68 32.96 -22.79
N ALA A 617 4.84 32.74 -23.81
CA ALA A 617 5.28 32.45 -25.17
C ALA A 617 4.54 33.41 -26.11
N ARG A 618 5.22 34.49 -26.50
CA ARG A 618 4.62 35.62 -27.21
C ARG A 618 3.71 35.17 -28.37
N PRO A 619 2.46 35.64 -28.47
CA PRO A 619 1.81 36.68 -27.64
C PRO A 619 1.09 36.15 -26.38
N LEU A 620 1.20 34.86 -26.08
CA LEU A 620 0.44 34.17 -25.04
C LEU A 620 1.12 34.27 -23.68
N CYS A 621 0.29 34.43 -22.64
CA CYS A 621 0.68 34.41 -21.25
C CYS A 621 -0.22 33.42 -20.50
N GLY A 622 0.37 32.63 -19.60
CA GLY A 622 -0.37 31.88 -18.60
C GLY A 622 -1.31 32.83 -17.87
N SER A 623 -2.60 32.52 -17.87
CA SER A 623 -3.64 33.42 -17.39
C SER A 623 -4.70 32.69 -16.56
N LEU A 624 -5.27 33.41 -15.61
CA LEU A 624 -6.41 32.98 -14.81
C LEU A 624 -7.68 33.66 -15.33
N ASN A 625 -8.76 32.90 -15.44
CA ASN A 625 -10.08 33.45 -15.77
C ASN A 625 -11.09 33.08 -14.69
N VAL A 626 -11.34 33.99 -13.76
CA VAL A 626 -12.26 33.83 -12.63
C VAL A 626 -13.62 34.41 -13.02
N THR A 627 -14.69 33.63 -12.98
CA THR A 627 -16.01 34.15 -13.38
C THR A 627 -16.77 34.84 -12.25
N GLU A 628 -16.45 34.51 -11.00
CA GLU A 628 -17.06 35.14 -9.81
C GLU A 628 -16.04 36.03 -9.08
N THR A 629 -16.00 35.98 -7.75
CA THR A 629 -15.12 36.81 -6.94
C THR A 629 -13.72 36.22 -6.84
N LEU A 630 -12.72 37.03 -7.21
CA LEU A 630 -11.32 36.83 -6.81
C LEU A 630 -11.05 37.56 -5.49
N THR A 631 -10.67 36.83 -4.45
CA THR A 631 -10.24 37.38 -3.18
C THR A 631 -8.72 37.23 -3.04
N VAL A 632 -8.02 38.36 -2.90
CA VAL A 632 -6.60 38.38 -2.57
C VAL A 632 -6.50 38.54 -1.06
N ALA A 633 -5.95 37.58 -0.33
CA ALA A 633 -5.93 37.61 1.15
C ALA A 633 -4.78 38.46 1.71
N GLY A 634 -3.63 38.49 1.04
CA GLY A 634 -2.43 39.20 1.48
C GLY A 634 -1.47 39.55 0.34
N GLY A 635 -0.18 39.60 0.66
CA GLY A 635 0.90 39.77 -0.33
C GLY A 635 1.14 38.47 -1.10
N GLY A 636 1.98 38.53 -2.13
CA GLY A 636 2.29 37.36 -2.95
C GLY A 636 3.37 37.63 -3.99
N THR A 637 3.60 36.67 -4.87
CA THR A 637 4.61 36.78 -5.94
C THR A 637 4.00 36.41 -7.29
N VAL A 638 4.38 37.14 -8.34
CA VAL A 638 4.16 36.73 -9.73
C VAL A 638 5.52 36.41 -10.34
N THR A 639 5.73 35.17 -10.74
CA THR A 639 6.97 34.69 -11.35
C THR A 639 6.76 34.47 -12.85
N LEU A 640 7.44 35.24 -13.68
CA LEU A 640 7.44 35.05 -15.14
C LEU A 640 8.48 33.99 -15.53
N LYS A 641 8.03 32.91 -16.19
CA LYS A 641 8.89 31.84 -16.73
C LYS A 641 8.97 31.87 -18.26
N GLU A 642 10.18 31.60 -18.76
CA GLU A 642 10.58 31.50 -20.18
C GLU A 642 10.33 32.73 -21.08
N PRO A 643 10.93 33.90 -20.82
CA PRO A 643 10.83 35.03 -21.73
C PRO A 643 11.79 34.90 -22.93
N VAL A 644 11.47 34.05 -23.89
CA VAL A 644 12.15 34.10 -25.19
C VAL A 644 11.49 35.17 -26.05
N GLY A 645 12.00 36.41 -25.97
CA GLY A 645 11.66 37.49 -26.92
C GLY A 645 10.61 38.53 -26.45
N LEU A 646 10.84 39.18 -25.30
CA LEU A 646 9.97 40.27 -24.78
C LEU A 646 9.98 41.57 -25.62
N GLY A 647 10.92 41.73 -26.57
CA GLY A 647 11.06 42.99 -27.33
C GLY A 647 11.41 44.18 -26.41
N GLN A 648 10.86 45.37 -26.68
CA GLN A 648 11.00 46.55 -25.80
C GLN A 648 10.00 46.58 -24.63
N GLY A 649 9.07 45.64 -24.60
CA GLY A 649 8.10 45.47 -23.52
C GLY A 649 6.84 44.74 -23.96
N PHE A 650 6.03 44.33 -22.99
CA PHE A 650 4.74 43.68 -23.21
C PHE A 650 3.71 44.09 -22.14
N ALA A 651 2.45 43.91 -22.51
CA ALA A 651 1.33 43.89 -21.57
C ALA A 651 0.46 42.69 -21.97
N ALA A 652 0.26 41.75 -21.05
CA ALA A 652 -0.55 40.55 -21.29
C ALA A 652 -1.58 40.39 -20.16
N PRO A 653 -2.81 39.94 -20.48
CA PRO A 653 -3.77 39.55 -19.46
C PRO A 653 -3.18 38.45 -18.57
N LEU A 654 -3.11 38.70 -17.27
CA LEU A 654 -2.71 37.71 -16.27
C LEU A 654 -3.94 37.13 -15.57
N ILE A 655 -4.91 37.97 -15.25
CA ILE A 655 -6.12 37.58 -14.53
C ILE A 655 -7.32 38.32 -15.11
N THR A 656 -8.36 37.62 -15.51
CA THR A 656 -9.71 38.18 -15.70
C THR A 656 -10.60 37.75 -14.54
N TYR A 657 -11.51 38.62 -14.11
CA TYR A 657 -12.36 38.37 -12.94
C TYR A 657 -13.81 38.85 -13.13
N GLY A 658 -14.76 38.27 -12.40
CA GLY A 658 -16.13 38.80 -12.32
C GLY A 658 -16.22 39.98 -11.34
N ALA A 659 -15.66 39.78 -10.15
CA ALA A 659 -15.44 40.79 -9.12
C ALA A 659 -14.07 40.55 -8.45
N ILE A 660 -13.50 41.57 -7.81
CA ILE A 660 -12.23 41.42 -7.09
C ILE A 660 -12.28 42.13 -5.72
N GLU A 661 -11.81 41.42 -4.70
CA GLU A 661 -11.57 41.91 -3.35
C GLU A 661 -10.06 41.94 -3.08
N GLY A 662 -9.52 43.11 -2.74
CA GLY A 662 -8.07 43.28 -2.53
C GLY A 662 -7.28 43.62 -3.78
N LEU A 663 -7.89 44.27 -4.78
CA LEU A 663 -7.18 44.77 -5.97
C LEU A 663 -6.01 45.70 -5.59
N ASP A 664 -6.20 46.57 -4.60
CA ASP A 664 -5.17 47.44 -4.05
C ASP A 664 -3.96 46.64 -3.54
N ARG A 665 -4.22 45.57 -2.79
CA ARG A 665 -3.20 44.65 -2.27
C ARG A 665 -2.52 43.89 -3.40
N LEU A 666 -3.27 43.41 -4.39
CA LEU A 666 -2.70 42.76 -5.58
C LEU A 666 -1.75 43.69 -6.33
N LEU A 667 -2.08 44.98 -6.47
CA LEU A 667 -1.25 45.92 -7.23
C LEU A 667 -0.04 46.45 -6.45
N THR A 668 -0.08 46.42 -5.11
CA THR A 668 0.94 47.10 -4.27
C THR A 668 1.76 46.16 -3.38
N ALA A 669 1.20 45.04 -2.95
CA ALA A 669 1.85 44.09 -2.05
C ALA A 669 2.37 42.82 -2.76
N TRP A 670 2.04 42.64 -4.05
CA TRP A 670 2.54 41.52 -4.83
C TRP A 670 3.80 41.90 -5.60
N THR A 671 4.85 41.09 -5.46
CA THR A 671 6.14 41.30 -6.11
C THR A 671 6.16 40.57 -7.45
N CYS A 672 6.55 41.24 -8.53
CA CYS A 672 6.73 40.59 -9.83
C CYS A 672 8.23 40.32 -10.08
N ILE A 673 8.57 39.07 -10.37
CA ILE A 673 9.95 38.63 -10.65
C ILE A 673 10.02 37.84 -11.96
N GLY A 674 11.20 37.81 -12.57
CA GLY A 674 11.48 37.00 -13.75
C GLY A 674 12.53 35.93 -13.44
N ASP A 675 12.24 34.68 -13.81
CA ASP A 675 13.15 33.54 -13.63
C ASP A 675 14.01 33.33 -14.88
N TYR A 676 14.94 34.26 -15.15
CA TYR A 676 15.85 34.19 -16.29
C TYR A 676 17.13 35.04 -16.08
N PRO A 677 18.27 34.67 -16.71
CA PRO A 677 19.59 35.21 -16.38
C PRO A 677 19.88 36.66 -16.83
N ALA A 678 18.93 37.37 -17.46
CA ALA A 678 19.19 38.69 -18.05
C ALA A 678 18.55 39.83 -17.23
N LYS A 679 19.39 40.60 -16.52
CA LYS A 679 19.03 41.88 -15.91
C LYS A 679 18.70 42.90 -17.00
N THR A 680 17.45 43.39 -17.03
CA THR A 680 17.02 44.77 -17.37
C THR A 680 15.51 44.81 -17.69
N PHE A 681 14.64 44.12 -16.96
CA PHE A 681 13.19 44.35 -17.08
C PHE A 681 12.56 44.60 -15.73
N ASP A 682 11.76 45.66 -15.66
CA ASP A 682 10.89 45.95 -14.52
C ASP A 682 9.52 45.35 -14.81
N PHE A 683 9.06 44.49 -13.90
CA PHE A 683 7.75 43.86 -13.98
C PHE A 683 6.79 44.48 -13.00
N SER A 684 5.53 44.62 -13.41
CA SER A 684 4.47 45.18 -12.57
C SER A 684 3.10 44.67 -13.00
N LEU A 685 2.18 44.70 -12.05
CA LEU A 685 0.75 44.52 -12.31
C LEU A 685 0.08 45.88 -12.53
N ALA A 686 -0.89 45.92 -13.44
CA ALA A 686 -1.68 47.11 -13.69
C ALA A 686 -3.06 46.77 -14.24
N VAL A 687 -4.01 47.68 -14.07
CA VAL A 687 -5.31 47.63 -14.75
C VAL A 687 -5.29 48.51 -16.03
N PRO A 688 -6.17 48.25 -17.01
CA PRO A 688 -6.29 49.10 -18.20
C PRO A 688 -6.74 50.54 -17.87
N PRO A 689 -6.33 51.56 -18.66
CA PRO A 689 -6.63 52.97 -18.39
C PRO A 689 -8.12 53.34 -18.40
N SER A 690 -8.96 52.58 -19.12
CA SER A 690 -10.41 52.83 -19.18
C SER A 690 -11.16 52.34 -17.94
N GLY A 691 -10.53 51.54 -17.07
CA GLY A 691 -11.15 51.01 -15.84
C GLY A 691 -12.38 50.11 -16.04
N THR A 692 -12.75 49.82 -17.29
CA THR A 692 -13.99 49.09 -17.65
C THR A 692 -13.79 47.59 -17.84
N ASP A 693 -12.54 47.14 -17.93
CA ASP A 693 -12.24 45.75 -18.23
C ASP A 693 -11.79 45.10 -16.93
N ASN A 694 -12.55 44.10 -16.45
CA ASN A 694 -12.21 43.33 -15.24
C ASN A 694 -11.00 42.42 -15.50
N VAL A 695 -9.83 43.05 -15.66
CA VAL A 695 -8.57 42.41 -16.02
C VAL A 695 -7.38 43.05 -15.30
N VAL A 696 -6.50 42.20 -14.79
CA VAL A 696 -5.15 42.56 -14.35
C VAL A 696 -4.17 42.16 -15.43
N LEU A 697 -3.35 43.11 -15.87
CA LEU A 697 -2.30 42.92 -16.84
C LEU A 697 -0.96 42.71 -16.13
N LEU A 698 -0.19 41.71 -16.57
CA LEU A 698 1.24 41.64 -16.30
C LEU A 698 1.97 42.47 -17.37
N LYS A 699 2.77 43.42 -16.90
CA LYS A 699 3.60 44.28 -17.75
C LYS A 699 5.07 44.03 -17.48
N GLY A 700 5.87 44.01 -18.53
CA GLY A 700 7.32 44.01 -18.44
C GLY A 700 7.91 45.03 -19.41
N PHE A 701 8.81 45.88 -18.92
CA PHE A 701 9.50 46.90 -19.73
C PHE A 701 10.99 46.89 -19.48
N ALA A 702 11.78 47.26 -20.50
CA ALA A 702 13.21 47.42 -20.31
C ALA A 702 13.49 48.50 -19.24
N ALA A 703 14.34 48.20 -18.27
CA ALA A 703 14.66 49.08 -17.15
C ALA A 703 15.04 50.49 -17.65
N GLY A 704 14.36 51.53 -17.13
CA GLY A 704 14.56 52.94 -17.52
C GLY A 704 13.68 53.45 -18.67
N THR A 705 12.76 52.64 -19.20
CA THR A 705 11.81 53.06 -20.25
C THR A 705 10.54 53.65 -19.63
N VAL A 706 10.26 54.93 -19.89
CA VAL A 706 9.02 55.61 -19.45
C VAL A 706 7.93 55.44 -20.51
N VAL A 707 6.78 54.89 -20.12
CA VAL A 707 5.60 54.81 -20.99
C VAL A 707 4.69 56.01 -20.75
N ILE A 708 4.52 56.85 -21.77
CA ILE A 708 3.43 57.83 -21.83
C ILE A 708 2.26 57.13 -22.52
N VAL A 709 1.25 56.75 -21.74
CA VAL A 709 0.00 56.19 -22.27
C VAL A 709 -0.79 57.34 -22.90
N LYS A 710 -1.23 57.16 -24.14
CA LYS A 710 -2.21 58.04 -24.78
C LYS A 710 -3.56 57.35 -24.86
#